data_AF-A0AAW7QNG0-F1
#
_entry.id   AF-A0AAW7QNG0-F1
#
_cell.length_a   1.000
_cell.length_b   1.000
_cell.length_c   1.000
_cell.angle_alpha   90.00
_cell.angle_beta   90.00
_cell.angle_gamma   90.00
#
_symmetry.space_group_name_H-M   'P 1'
#
loop_
_entity.id
_entity.type
_entity.pdbx_description
1 polymer ?
#
loop_
_entity_poly.entity_id
_entity_poly.type
_entity_poly.pdbx_seq_one_letter_code
_entity_poly.pdbx_strand_id
1 'polypeptide(L)'
;MTIHRHVNPTKEIAIAPYNFVPLPEKVVTIDPATLPDQDCYHPDRHTGTIECVITTASPVYVRAPLTPEEFERQERSEGEQTPWRQQVRNKPDFFFADPDKTPRIPGSSLRGMLRQIVEIISYSKVQWVSDQPLVYRAVGDPTSHGNEYRKRVMRDDGQRRNRSGKMAWHYTPLVKAGYIKKDRGEYFIHPAREIGGTTFARIRSDSIPSNLTEIPGCKNASKIFFQSGPYDYQDVRGGFLRIKYARVIRASATLASGLIEGALVRSGPMASKRSEAVIYPPDDQAKPIPIPDELVAAYKDQVSQEQENLLGKGGVLRDGQPVFYLMENGKLVFFGHTMMMRLPYLHTPIDFVPEALRREEDLDLAEAIFGYTKSRGEGKARAYASRVFVGDALLEPGQSNIWWSDEPIVPKILASPKPTTFQHYLTQGTPDPQEQGRDRSGNPKLVRERNDYTDPMVSVIRGHKLYWHKGPITVADVQEALEKLRDAQGREREHDTQHTQMRPVAAGVRFCWRIRFENLSDEELGALLWALTLPGEPGKAYRHSIGMGKPYGMGAIKIDVNLLLEDRRQRYQTLFDGETWQESVTAATDRIPEFVEAFDTFMCDRIGAAQQASLGQVERIQMLLRMLEWPGPDKALTRYMEIERQDPSIKRGKINEYKERPVLPDPLHVDPAGRSSASSASRPPAARGVEPSRPTSIDEVREGMYLEGRVVRIEKDRVVVDILGEEASLTRGRLDPPVRDIADMEERFPVGKTIWVWVIGRNKQGRLQLTMRKS
;
A
#
# COMPACT_ATOMS: atom_id res chain seq x y z
N MET A 1 8.23 16.25 23.88
CA MET A 1 7.47 15.01 23.59
C MET A 1 8.46 13.98 23.09
N THR A 2 8.47 12.77 23.63
CA THR A 2 9.38 11.71 23.16
C THR A 2 8.61 10.84 22.17
N ILE A 3 8.97 10.91 20.88
CA ILE A 3 8.43 10.01 19.87
C ILE A 3 9.17 8.67 19.98
N HIS A 4 8.41 7.59 20.17
CA HIS A 4 8.99 6.25 20.25
C HIS A 4 9.75 5.93 18.97
N ARG A 5 11.03 5.58 19.09
CA ARG A 5 11.87 5.21 17.95
C ARG A 5 11.68 3.73 17.63
N HIS A 6 11.67 3.42 16.34
CA HIS A 6 11.71 2.04 15.87
C HIS A 6 13.10 1.45 16.11
N VAL A 7 13.16 0.23 16.64
CA VAL A 7 14.41 -0.53 16.75
C VAL A 7 14.46 -1.53 15.61
N ASN A 8 15.57 -1.53 14.87
CA ASN A 8 15.75 -2.40 13.72
C ASN A 8 15.95 -3.86 14.17
N PRO A 9 15.23 -4.84 13.60
CA PRO A 9 15.40 -6.26 13.90
C PRO A 9 16.77 -6.78 13.44
N THR A 10 17.37 -7.68 14.23
CA THR A 10 18.55 -8.47 13.82
C THR A 10 18.21 -9.93 13.54
N LYS A 11 17.04 -10.38 14.01
CA LYS A 11 16.48 -11.72 13.81
C LYS A 11 15.04 -11.59 13.33
N GLU A 12 14.56 -12.60 12.61
CA GLU A 12 13.16 -12.63 12.13
C GLU A 12 12.79 -11.33 11.39
N ILE A 13 13.66 -10.95 10.45
CA ILE A 13 13.52 -9.73 9.65
C ILE A 13 12.39 -9.95 8.63
N ALA A 14 11.39 -9.07 8.65
CA ALA A 14 10.32 -9.06 7.67
C ALA A 14 10.81 -8.41 6.38
N ILE A 15 10.11 -8.73 5.29
CA ILE A 15 10.29 -8.09 4.00
C ILE A 15 8.94 -7.60 3.48
N ALA A 16 8.97 -6.52 2.71
CA ALA A 16 7.78 -5.95 2.10
C ALA A 16 8.18 -5.12 0.87
N PRO A 17 7.26 -4.94 -0.10
CA PRO A 17 7.49 -4.04 -1.23
C PRO A 17 7.35 -2.57 -0.87
N TYR A 18 7.10 -2.27 0.39
CA TYR A 18 6.99 -0.94 0.94
C TYR A 18 7.84 -0.80 2.19
N ASN A 19 8.13 0.44 2.54
CA ASN A 19 8.64 0.80 3.84
C ASN A 19 8.12 2.20 4.22
N PHE A 20 8.63 2.77 5.31
CA PHE A 20 8.09 4.01 5.86
C PHE A 20 9.20 5.03 6.07
N VAL A 21 8.90 6.28 5.72
CA VAL A 21 9.65 7.42 6.21
C VAL A 21 9.05 7.80 7.58
N PRO A 22 9.85 7.83 8.66
CA PRO A 22 9.37 8.10 10.01
C PRO A 22 8.50 9.36 10.15
N LEU A 23 7.71 9.41 11.23
CA LEU A 23 7.05 10.66 11.63
C LEU A 23 8.09 11.76 11.86
N PRO A 24 7.78 13.03 11.53
CA PRO A 24 8.67 14.13 11.87
C PRO A 24 8.74 14.31 13.39
N GLU A 25 9.88 14.74 13.92
CA GLU A 25 10.06 14.99 15.36
C GLU A 25 9.17 16.12 15.88
N LYS A 26 8.81 17.04 14.99
CA LYS A 26 7.91 18.17 15.20
C LYS A 26 7.33 18.64 13.86
N VAL A 27 6.21 19.33 13.88
CA VAL A 27 5.71 20.05 12.70
C VAL A 27 6.50 21.33 12.52
N VAL A 28 6.98 21.59 11.31
CA VAL A 28 7.53 22.91 10.95
C VAL A 28 6.38 23.81 10.51
N THR A 29 6.02 24.75 11.39
CA THR A 29 4.88 25.63 11.17
C THR A 29 5.27 26.91 10.44
N ILE A 30 4.37 27.40 9.59
CA ILE A 30 4.42 28.70 8.92
C ILE A 30 3.49 29.66 9.67
N ASP A 31 3.91 30.92 9.80
CA ASP A 31 3.05 31.96 10.37
C ASP A 31 1.95 32.30 9.34
N PRO A 32 0.65 32.13 9.66
CA PRO A 32 -0.42 32.48 8.74
C PRO A 32 -0.39 33.95 8.30
N ALA A 33 0.18 34.86 9.11
CA ALA A 33 0.30 36.27 8.77
C ALA A 33 1.31 36.53 7.62
N THR A 34 2.24 35.59 7.37
CA THR A 34 3.22 35.72 6.28
C THR A 34 2.71 35.18 4.95
N LEU A 35 1.51 34.59 4.91
CA LEU A 35 0.89 34.15 3.66
C LEU A 35 0.48 35.37 2.83
N PRO A 36 0.92 35.49 1.56
CA PRO A 36 0.51 36.60 0.72
C PRO A 36 -1.00 36.57 0.49
N ASP A 37 -1.59 37.74 0.36
CA ASP A 37 -2.92 37.85 -0.23
C ASP A 37 -2.87 37.46 -1.71
N GLN A 38 -3.98 36.96 -2.23
CA GLN A 38 -4.09 36.52 -3.62
C GLN A 38 -4.75 37.60 -4.50
N ASP A 39 -4.65 38.86 -4.07
CA ASP A 39 -5.22 40.03 -4.73
C ASP A 39 -4.19 40.79 -5.58
N CYS A 40 -2.90 40.52 -5.41
CA CYS A 40 -1.82 41.19 -6.12
C CYS A 40 -0.61 40.28 -6.36
N TYR A 41 0.30 40.72 -7.24
CA TYR A 41 1.62 40.10 -7.40
C TYR A 41 2.66 40.81 -6.54
N HIS A 42 3.39 40.06 -5.74
CA HIS A 42 4.35 40.57 -4.77
C HIS A 42 5.76 40.67 -5.40
N PRO A 43 6.42 41.85 -5.39
CA PRO A 43 7.74 42.03 -6.01
C PRO A 43 8.88 41.19 -5.41
N ASP A 44 8.74 40.80 -4.14
CA ASP A 44 9.66 39.97 -3.38
C ASP A 44 9.38 38.46 -3.52
N ARG A 45 8.45 38.07 -4.42
CA ARG A 45 8.01 36.70 -4.62
C ARG A 45 7.99 36.32 -6.09
N HIS A 46 8.09 35.03 -6.35
CA HIS A 46 8.20 34.46 -7.68
C HIS A 46 6.86 34.01 -8.22
N THR A 47 6.63 34.34 -9.49
CA THR A 47 5.52 33.84 -10.29
C THR A 47 6.09 33.28 -11.58
N GLY A 48 5.56 32.17 -12.06
CA GLY A 48 6.10 31.55 -13.27
C GLY A 48 5.53 30.17 -13.59
N THR A 49 6.28 29.47 -14.44
CA THR A 49 5.94 28.13 -14.92
C THR A 49 7.14 27.21 -14.80
N ILE A 50 6.90 25.99 -14.32
CA ILE A 50 7.85 24.88 -14.39
C ILE A 50 7.37 23.96 -15.50
N GLU A 51 8.13 23.88 -16.58
CA GLU A 51 7.91 22.91 -17.64
C GLU A 51 8.64 21.63 -17.31
N CYS A 52 7.94 20.51 -17.40
CA CYS A 52 8.46 19.23 -16.95
C CYS A 52 8.30 18.18 -18.04
N VAL A 53 9.29 17.30 -18.15
CA VAL A 53 9.22 16.11 -18.99
C VAL A 53 9.37 14.86 -18.13
N ILE A 54 8.36 14.00 -18.20
CA ILE A 54 8.36 12.68 -17.59
C ILE A 54 8.97 11.69 -18.58
N THR A 55 9.91 10.87 -18.14
CA THR A 55 10.31 9.64 -18.84
C THR A 55 10.00 8.44 -17.95
N THR A 56 9.20 7.48 -18.43
CA THR A 56 8.87 6.27 -17.67
C THR A 56 10.11 5.39 -17.50
N ALA A 57 10.57 5.17 -16.27
CA ALA A 57 11.73 4.31 -16.00
C ALA A 57 11.33 2.84 -15.85
N SER A 58 10.05 2.60 -15.51
CA SER A 58 9.39 1.30 -15.47
C SER A 58 8.01 1.43 -16.13
N PRO A 59 7.31 0.32 -16.44
CA PRO A 59 5.94 0.39 -16.92
C PRO A 59 5.05 1.18 -15.97
N VAL A 60 4.17 2.04 -16.52
CA VAL A 60 3.27 2.89 -15.73
C VAL A 60 1.83 2.54 -16.06
N TYR A 61 0.97 2.47 -15.05
CA TYR A 61 -0.47 2.32 -15.24
C TYR A 61 -1.24 3.30 -14.36
N VAL A 62 -1.91 4.26 -14.99
CA VAL A 62 -2.90 5.11 -14.34
C VAL A 62 -4.24 4.73 -14.94
N ARG A 63 -5.16 4.23 -14.11
CA ARG A 63 -6.42 3.69 -14.58
C ARG A 63 -7.37 4.80 -15.04
N ALA A 64 -8.08 4.57 -16.16
CA ALA A 64 -9.15 5.46 -16.60
C ALA A 64 -10.34 5.45 -15.62
N PRO A 65 -10.96 6.61 -15.35
CA PRO A 65 -12.20 6.66 -14.58
C PRO A 65 -13.32 5.95 -15.35
N LEU A 66 -14.35 5.56 -14.62
CA LEU A 66 -15.58 5.07 -15.23
C LEU A 66 -16.37 6.25 -15.80
N THR A 67 -17.05 6.04 -16.93
CA THR A 67 -18.07 6.99 -17.36
C THR A 67 -19.23 7.02 -16.35
N PRO A 68 -20.04 8.09 -16.30
CA PRO A 68 -21.20 8.12 -15.40
C PRO A 68 -22.13 6.91 -15.57
N GLU A 69 -22.38 6.48 -16.81
CA GLU A 69 -23.17 5.28 -17.13
C GLU A 69 -22.51 4.00 -16.62
N GLU A 70 -21.20 3.85 -16.80
CA GLU A 70 -20.42 2.72 -16.28
C GLU A 70 -20.46 2.66 -14.75
N PHE A 71 -20.32 3.82 -14.09
CA PHE A 71 -20.38 3.94 -12.64
C PHE A 71 -21.76 3.59 -12.09
N GLU A 72 -22.82 4.10 -12.68
CA GLU A 72 -24.19 3.78 -12.29
C GLU A 72 -24.51 2.28 -12.42
N ARG A 73 -24.07 1.66 -13.52
CA ARG A 73 -24.21 0.20 -13.70
C ARG A 73 -23.48 -0.57 -12.61
N GLN A 74 -22.29 -0.12 -12.23
CA GLN A 74 -21.53 -0.73 -11.13
C GLN A 74 -22.27 -0.58 -9.78
N GLU A 75 -22.78 0.61 -9.46
CA GLU A 75 -23.52 0.87 -8.21
C GLU A 75 -24.81 0.04 -8.11
N ARG A 76 -25.48 -0.22 -9.24
CA ARG A 76 -26.66 -1.09 -9.30
C ARG A 76 -26.31 -2.59 -9.33
N SER A 77 -25.04 -2.97 -9.24
CA SER A 77 -24.56 -4.36 -9.39
C SER A 77 -25.00 -5.00 -10.73
N GLU A 78 -25.26 -4.18 -11.75
CA GLU A 78 -25.69 -4.66 -13.06
C GLU A 78 -24.51 -5.30 -13.80
N GLY A 79 -24.65 -6.60 -14.11
CA GLY A 79 -23.60 -7.37 -14.79
C GLY A 79 -22.65 -8.10 -13.84
N GLU A 80 -22.97 -8.30 -12.56
CA GLU A 80 -22.21 -9.22 -11.69
C GLU A 80 -22.18 -10.67 -12.22
N GLN A 81 -23.13 -11.01 -13.10
CA GLN A 81 -23.21 -12.30 -13.80
C GLN A 81 -22.35 -12.37 -15.07
N THR A 82 -21.75 -11.26 -15.53
CA THR A 82 -20.82 -11.32 -16.67
C THR A 82 -19.46 -11.86 -16.22
N PRO A 83 -18.71 -12.52 -17.12
CA PRO A 83 -17.35 -12.98 -16.82
C PRO A 83 -16.51 -11.84 -16.25
N TRP A 84 -15.75 -12.10 -15.18
CA TRP A 84 -15.06 -11.05 -14.41
C TRP A 84 -14.25 -10.06 -15.27
N ARG A 85 -13.56 -10.52 -16.32
CA ARG A 85 -12.81 -9.66 -17.25
C ARG A 85 -13.66 -8.61 -17.99
N GLN A 86 -14.92 -8.94 -18.25
CA GLN A 86 -15.85 -8.08 -18.97
C GLN A 86 -16.59 -7.12 -18.02
N GLN A 87 -16.42 -7.29 -16.71
CA GLN A 87 -17.04 -6.39 -15.75
C GLN A 87 -16.40 -5.01 -15.83
N VAL A 88 -17.23 -3.97 -15.72
CA VAL A 88 -16.81 -2.55 -15.78
C VAL A 88 -15.67 -2.25 -14.78
N ARG A 89 -15.73 -2.86 -13.59
CA ARG A 89 -14.69 -2.75 -12.56
C ARG A 89 -13.32 -3.30 -12.98
N ASN A 90 -13.20 -4.02 -14.10
CA ASN A 90 -11.97 -4.59 -14.63
C ASN A 90 -11.52 -3.97 -15.96
N LYS A 91 -12.13 -2.86 -16.38
CA LYS A 91 -11.70 -2.08 -17.55
C LYS A 91 -10.19 -1.77 -17.50
N PRO A 92 -9.38 -2.23 -18.48
CA PRO A 92 -7.93 -2.14 -18.43
C PRO A 92 -7.38 -0.82 -18.97
N ASP A 93 -8.23 0.07 -19.46
CA ASP A 93 -7.82 1.31 -20.13
C ASP A 93 -6.92 2.17 -19.22
N PHE A 94 -5.84 2.68 -19.81
CA PHE A 94 -5.03 3.74 -19.21
C PHE A 94 -5.81 5.05 -19.28
N PHE A 95 -5.56 5.98 -18.37
CA PHE A 95 -6.26 7.27 -18.33
C PHE A 95 -6.14 8.03 -19.65
N PHE A 96 -7.27 8.54 -20.12
CA PHE A 96 -7.37 9.39 -21.31
C PHE A 96 -8.46 10.45 -21.07
N ALA A 97 -8.39 11.56 -21.79
CA ALA A 97 -9.42 12.59 -21.80
C ALA A 97 -10.04 12.79 -23.18
N ASP A 98 -9.35 12.35 -24.25
CA ASP A 98 -9.80 12.49 -25.63
C ASP A 98 -10.55 11.25 -26.12
N PRO A 99 -11.45 11.39 -27.11
CA PRO A 99 -12.15 10.26 -27.72
C PRO A 99 -11.23 9.21 -28.37
N ASP A 100 -10.03 9.61 -28.81
CA ASP A 100 -9.04 8.71 -29.43
C ASP A 100 -8.27 7.84 -28.40
N LYS A 101 -8.58 8.02 -27.11
CA LYS A 101 -7.96 7.32 -25.97
C LYS A 101 -6.44 7.51 -25.89
N THR A 102 -5.92 8.63 -26.34
CA THR A 102 -4.50 8.97 -26.17
C THR A 102 -4.13 8.96 -24.68
N PRO A 103 -3.10 8.19 -24.26
CA PRO A 103 -2.71 8.12 -22.86
C PRO A 103 -2.31 9.49 -22.29
N ARG A 104 -2.82 9.80 -21.10
CA ARG A 104 -2.50 11.01 -20.34
C ARG A 104 -2.30 10.68 -18.87
N ILE A 105 -1.40 11.38 -18.19
CA ILE A 105 -1.29 11.28 -16.73
C ILE A 105 -2.05 12.47 -16.12
N PRO A 106 -3.08 12.25 -15.29
CA PRO A 106 -3.85 13.34 -14.71
C PRO A 106 -2.98 14.27 -13.86
N GLY A 107 -3.20 15.58 -13.98
CA GLY A 107 -2.56 16.60 -13.15
C GLY A 107 -2.82 16.38 -11.67
N SER A 108 -3.98 15.82 -11.30
CA SER A 108 -4.29 15.43 -9.92
C SER A 108 -3.38 14.32 -9.38
N SER A 109 -3.01 13.33 -10.19
CA SER A 109 -2.07 12.27 -9.82
C SER A 109 -0.67 12.83 -9.58
N LEU A 110 -0.26 13.76 -10.44
CA LEU A 110 1.05 14.38 -10.34
C LEU A 110 1.12 15.39 -9.19
N ARG A 111 0.06 16.17 -8.97
CA ARG A 111 -0.07 17.05 -7.80
C ARG A 111 -0.03 16.27 -6.49
N GLY A 112 -0.70 15.11 -6.43
CA GLY A 112 -0.66 14.22 -5.27
C GLY A 112 0.74 13.68 -5.00
N MET A 113 1.47 13.28 -6.04
CA MET A 113 2.87 12.87 -5.96
C MET A 113 3.76 14.00 -5.42
N LEU A 114 3.66 15.21 -5.98
CA LEU A 114 4.46 16.35 -5.55
C LEU A 114 4.15 16.76 -4.11
N ARG A 115 2.86 16.89 -3.77
CA ARG A 115 2.43 17.23 -2.41
C ARG A 115 2.93 16.23 -1.39
N GLN A 116 2.89 14.93 -1.68
CA GLN A 116 3.41 13.91 -0.76
C GLN A 116 4.91 14.10 -0.47
N ILE A 117 5.73 14.39 -1.49
CA ILE A 117 7.15 14.63 -1.28
C ILE A 117 7.36 15.91 -0.47
N VAL A 118 6.66 17.00 -0.80
CA VAL A 118 6.71 18.26 -0.04
C VAL A 118 6.29 18.05 1.41
N GLU A 119 5.19 17.34 1.68
CA GLU A 119 4.73 17.02 3.04
C GLU A 119 5.81 16.30 3.86
N ILE A 120 6.52 15.35 3.23
CA ILE A 120 7.61 14.64 3.88
C ILE A 120 8.79 15.58 4.14
N ILE A 121 9.35 16.22 3.12
CA ILE A 121 10.60 17.00 3.28
C ILE A 121 10.44 18.27 4.12
N SER A 122 9.23 18.83 4.17
CA SER A 122 8.93 20.05 4.92
C SER A 122 8.43 19.79 6.34
N TYR A 123 8.45 18.55 6.82
CA TYR A 123 7.99 18.20 8.18
C TYR A 123 6.54 18.66 8.42
N SER A 124 5.68 18.44 7.42
CA SER A 124 4.26 18.77 7.50
C SER A 124 3.54 17.88 8.50
N LYS A 125 2.35 18.32 8.93
CA LYS A 125 1.54 17.55 9.88
C LYS A 125 0.92 16.31 9.22
N VAL A 126 0.55 15.33 10.04
CA VAL A 126 0.03 14.02 9.61
C VAL A 126 -1.48 13.98 9.80
N GLN A 127 -2.24 14.10 8.71
CA GLN A 127 -3.72 14.21 8.75
C GLN A 127 -4.43 12.95 8.23
N TRP A 128 -3.81 12.21 7.30
CA TRP A 128 -4.49 11.14 6.55
C TRP A 128 -4.34 9.76 7.22
N VAL A 129 -4.76 9.66 8.48
CA VAL A 129 -4.74 8.41 9.25
C VAL A 129 -6.14 8.11 9.76
N SER A 130 -6.57 6.85 9.62
CA SER A 130 -7.93 6.45 9.94
C SER A 130 -8.23 6.58 11.44
N ASP A 131 -9.41 7.12 11.73
CA ASP A 131 -10.05 7.18 13.04
C ASP A 131 -10.99 5.98 13.29
N GLN A 132 -10.97 4.99 12.41
CA GLN A 132 -11.85 3.82 12.54
C GLN A 132 -11.19 2.74 13.41
N PRO A 133 -11.90 2.20 14.40
CA PRO A 133 -11.39 1.10 15.22
C PRO A 133 -11.09 -0.13 14.35
N LEU A 134 -9.91 -0.70 14.53
CA LEU A 134 -9.56 -1.97 13.90
C LEU A 134 -10.11 -3.13 14.72
N VAL A 135 -10.36 -4.27 14.07
CA VAL A 135 -10.73 -5.51 14.75
C VAL A 135 -9.66 -6.59 14.54
N TYR A 136 -9.44 -7.42 15.56
CA TYR A 136 -8.39 -8.44 15.53
C TYR A 136 -8.84 -9.77 16.14
N ARG A 137 -8.23 -10.86 15.67
CA ARG A 137 -8.38 -12.20 16.24
C ARG A 137 -7.03 -12.90 16.25
N ALA A 138 -6.50 -13.16 17.45
CA ALA A 138 -5.13 -13.62 17.64
C ALA A 138 -5.05 -14.97 18.37
N VAL A 139 -6.03 -15.86 18.14
CA VAL A 139 -6.17 -17.15 18.85
C VAL A 139 -4.87 -17.98 18.83
N GLY A 140 -4.28 -18.12 17.64
CA GLY A 140 -3.08 -18.91 17.39
C GLY A 140 -1.80 -18.10 17.30
N ASP A 141 -1.85 -16.80 17.62
CA ASP A 141 -0.69 -15.91 17.55
C ASP A 141 0.30 -16.25 18.69
N PRO A 142 1.59 -16.47 18.37
CA PRO A 142 2.60 -16.89 19.34
C PRO A 142 3.23 -15.72 20.12
N THR A 143 2.87 -14.47 19.80
CA THR A 143 3.44 -13.25 20.41
C THR A 143 2.63 -12.77 21.62
N SER A 144 3.10 -11.68 22.27
CA SER A 144 2.35 -10.98 23.33
C SER A 144 0.92 -10.62 22.89
N HIS A 145 0.72 -10.20 21.64
CA HIS A 145 -0.60 -9.89 21.06
C HIS A 145 -1.59 -11.07 21.19
N GLY A 146 -1.12 -12.29 20.93
CA GLY A 146 -1.93 -13.50 21.11
C GLY A 146 -2.22 -13.81 22.57
N ASN A 147 -1.27 -13.57 23.47
CA ASN A 147 -1.45 -13.78 24.90
C ASN A 147 -2.52 -12.84 25.46
N GLU A 148 -2.46 -11.55 25.13
CA GLU A 148 -3.44 -10.55 25.58
C GLU A 148 -4.83 -10.82 25.02
N TYR A 149 -4.94 -11.18 23.73
CA TYR A 149 -6.22 -11.63 23.16
C TYR A 149 -6.82 -12.79 23.97
N ARG A 150 -6.01 -13.82 24.28
CA ARG A 150 -6.48 -15.00 25.02
C ARG A 150 -6.91 -14.66 26.44
N LYS A 151 -6.20 -13.76 27.14
CA LYS A 151 -6.56 -13.31 28.50
C LYS A 151 -7.91 -12.60 28.54
N ARG A 152 -8.30 -11.89 27.47
CA ARG A 152 -9.61 -11.24 27.38
C ARG A 152 -10.76 -12.22 27.21
N VAL A 153 -10.58 -13.28 26.42
CA VAL A 153 -11.66 -14.26 26.13
C VAL A 153 -11.64 -15.48 27.05
N MET A 154 -10.55 -15.72 27.77
CA MET A 154 -10.35 -16.87 28.65
C MET A 154 -9.64 -16.44 29.93
N ARG A 155 -10.16 -16.86 31.09
CA ARG A 155 -9.48 -16.75 32.37
C ARG A 155 -8.54 -17.94 32.57
N ASP A 156 -7.31 -17.68 32.99
CA ASP A 156 -6.37 -18.71 33.48
C ASP A 156 -6.71 -19.05 34.93
N ASP A 157 -7.07 -20.32 35.18
CA ASP A 157 -7.38 -20.84 36.52
C ASP A 157 -6.19 -21.59 37.15
N GLY A 158 -5.00 -21.46 36.54
CA GLY A 158 -3.73 -22.02 36.98
C GLY A 158 -3.44 -23.44 36.48
N GLN A 159 -2.31 -23.99 36.92
CA GLN A 159 -1.93 -25.36 36.62
C GLN A 159 -2.39 -26.33 37.73
N ARG A 160 -2.99 -27.45 37.35
CA ARG A 160 -3.35 -28.54 38.27
C ARG A 160 -3.11 -29.89 37.61
N ARG A 161 -2.99 -30.95 38.41
CA ARG A 161 -2.93 -32.32 37.85
C ARG A 161 -4.27 -32.68 37.22
N ASN A 162 -4.23 -33.17 35.98
CA ASN A 162 -5.39 -33.70 35.29
C ASN A 162 -5.75 -35.11 35.82
N ARG A 163 -6.82 -35.73 35.28
CA ARG A 163 -7.27 -37.07 35.69
C ARG A 163 -6.22 -38.17 35.49
N SER A 164 -5.23 -37.96 34.62
CA SER A 164 -4.09 -38.86 34.39
C SER A 164 -2.85 -38.52 35.23
N GLY A 165 -2.96 -37.61 36.20
CA GLY A 165 -1.86 -37.19 37.09
C GLY A 165 -0.86 -36.20 36.47
N LYS A 166 -1.03 -35.80 35.21
CA LYS A 166 -0.15 -34.86 34.49
C LYS A 166 -0.51 -33.41 34.78
N MET A 167 0.47 -32.53 34.94
CA MET A 167 0.22 -31.10 35.07
C MET A 167 -0.40 -30.52 33.79
N ALA A 168 -1.54 -29.86 33.94
CA ALA A 168 -2.29 -29.25 32.85
C ALA A 168 -2.74 -27.83 33.24
N TRP A 169 -2.72 -26.94 32.27
CA TRP A 169 -3.27 -25.60 32.43
C TRP A 169 -4.79 -25.63 32.34
N HIS A 170 -5.46 -24.93 33.26
CA HIS A 170 -6.91 -24.86 33.34
C HIS A 170 -7.40 -23.49 32.89
N TYR A 171 -8.37 -23.46 31.97
CA TYR A 171 -8.93 -22.21 31.47
C TYR A 171 -10.46 -22.23 31.49
N THR A 172 -11.04 -21.08 31.82
CA THR A 172 -12.48 -20.83 31.79
C THR A 172 -12.79 -19.79 30.70
N PRO A 173 -13.58 -20.13 29.66
CA PRO A 173 -14.07 -19.13 28.71
C PRO A 173 -14.91 -18.06 29.41
N LEU A 174 -14.69 -16.80 29.06
CA LEU A 174 -15.43 -15.65 29.60
C LEU A 174 -16.62 -15.23 28.73
N VAL A 175 -16.71 -15.77 27.52
CA VAL A 175 -17.80 -15.49 26.59
C VAL A 175 -19.12 -16.10 27.05
N LYS A 176 -20.20 -15.33 26.92
CA LYS A 176 -21.58 -15.77 27.11
C LYS A 176 -22.28 -15.90 25.76
N ALA A 177 -23.51 -16.40 25.81
CA ALA A 177 -24.34 -16.71 24.65
C ALA A 177 -25.76 -16.20 24.86
N GLY A 178 -26.44 -15.89 23.76
CA GLY A 178 -27.79 -15.35 23.75
C GLY A 178 -28.32 -15.25 22.33
N TYR A 179 -29.29 -14.37 22.13
CA TYR A 179 -30.01 -14.20 20.87
C TYR A 179 -30.09 -12.73 20.50
N ILE A 180 -29.90 -12.41 19.23
CA ILE A 180 -30.13 -11.05 18.74
C ILE A 180 -31.62 -10.78 18.74
N LYS A 181 -31.99 -9.60 19.25
CA LYS A 181 -33.34 -9.05 19.19
C LYS A 181 -33.27 -7.72 18.44
N LYS A 182 -34.16 -7.52 17.47
CA LYS A 182 -34.27 -6.25 16.75
C LYS A 182 -35.58 -5.57 17.15
N ASP A 183 -35.49 -4.37 17.71
CA ASP A 183 -36.65 -3.57 18.09
C ASP A 183 -36.51 -2.15 17.54
N ARG A 184 -37.51 -1.67 16.79
CA ARG A 184 -37.55 -0.32 16.18
C ARG A 184 -36.28 0.12 15.42
N GLY A 185 -35.50 -0.82 14.90
CA GLY A 185 -34.26 -0.55 14.16
C GLY A 185 -32.98 -0.70 14.98
N GLU A 186 -33.09 -0.76 16.32
CA GLU A 186 -32.00 -0.99 17.25
C GLU A 186 -31.78 -2.49 17.49
N TYR A 187 -30.56 -2.84 17.90
CA TYR A 187 -30.17 -4.22 18.18
C TYR A 187 -29.89 -4.42 19.67
N PHE A 188 -30.39 -5.53 20.20
CA PHE A 188 -30.16 -5.98 21.56
C PHE A 188 -29.70 -7.43 21.57
N ILE A 189 -29.03 -7.84 22.63
CA ILE A 189 -28.77 -9.24 22.95
C ILE A 189 -29.73 -9.62 24.06
N HIS A 190 -30.60 -10.60 23.81
CA HIS A 190 -31.38 -11.28 24.83
C HIS A 190 -30.53 -12.43 25.40
N PRO A 191 -30.07 -12.36 26.68
CA PRO A 191 -29.23 -13.41 27.24
C PRO A 191 -29.91 -14.78 27.25
N ALA A 192 -29.15 -15.84 27.03
CA ALA A 192 -29.60 -17.20 27.29
C ALA A 192 -29.56 -17.49 28.80
N ARG A 193 -30.46 -18.38 29.26
CA ARG A 193 -30.51 -18.83 30.66
C ARG A 193 -29.16 -19.39 31.09
N GLU A 194 -28.72 -19.02 32.29
CA GLU A 194 -27.50 -19.56 32.88
C GLU A 194 -27.82 -20.85 33.62
N ILE A 195 -27.37 -22.00 33.11
CA ILE A 195 -27.62 -23.32 33.70
C ILE A 195 -26.28 -23.91 34.11
N GLY A 196 -26.09 -24.15 35.41
CA GLY A 196 -24.83 -24.69 35.95
C GLY A 196 -23.62 -23.77 35.74
N GLY A 197 -23.82 -22.46 35.60
CA GLY A 197 -22.76 -21.45 35.45
C GLY A 197 -22.28 -21.21 34.01
N THR A 198 -23.03 -21.64 33.00
CA THR A 198 -22.78 -21.34 31.58
C THR A 198 -24.10 -21.09 30.85
N THR A 199 -24.05 -20.42 29.70
CA THR A 199 -25.21 -20.11 28.85
C THR A 199 -25.25 -20.95 27.56
N PHE A 200 -24.32 -21.90 27.43
CA PHE A 200 -24.23 -22.80 26.27
C PHE A 200 -23.47 -24.08 26.63
N ALA A 201 -23.69 -25.13 25.84
CA ALA A 201 -22.96 -26.39 25.88
C ALA A 201 -22.28 -26.69 24.52
N ARG A 202 -21.41 -27.69 24.49
CA ARG A 202 -20.81 -28.24 23.27
C ARG A 202 -21.40 -29.60 22.94
N ILE A 203 -21.74 -29.80 21.67
CA ILE A 203 -22.22 -31.07 21.12
C ILE A 203 -21.22 -31.59 20.11
N ARG A 204 -20.87 -32.88 20.18
CA ARG A 204 -19.99 -33.49 19.19
C ARG A 204 -20.72 -33.62 17.86
N SER A 205 -19.99 -33.48 16.75
CA SER A 205 -20.58 -33.53 15.40
C SER A 205 -21.32 -34.85 15.12
N ASP A 206 -20.85 -35.96 15.68
CA ASP A 206 -21.44 -37.31 15.57
C ASP A 206 -22.69 -37.51 16.45
N SER A 207 -22.94 -36.58 17.38
CA SER A 207 -24.05 -36.64 18.33
C SER A 207 -25.18 -35.67 17.97
N ILE A 208 -25.08 -34.97 16.84
CA ILE A 208 -26.10 -34.03 16.35
C ILE A 208 -27.21 -34.85 15.66
N PRO A 209 -28.48 -34.74 16.10
CA PRO A 209 -29.60 -35.42 15.45
C PRO A 209 -29.77 -34.98 13.99
N SER A 210 -30.29 -35.88 13.16
CA SER A 210 -30.78 -35.54 11.82
C SER A 210 -32.12 -34.80 11.89
N ASN A 211 -32.52 -34.14 10.80
CA ASN A 211 -33.84 -33.53 10.61
C ASN A 211 -34.20 -32.44 11.63
N LEU A 212 -33.23 -31.64 12.06
CA LEU A 212 -33.47 -30.47 12.91
C LEU A 212 -34.20 -29.37 12.11
N THR A 213 -35.16 -28.70 12.74
CA THR A 213 -35.85 -27.54 12.16
C THR A 213 -34.95 -26.31 12.27
N GLU A 214 -34.76 -25.57 11.16
CA GLU A 214 -34.03 -24.31 11.18
C GLU A 214 -34.74 -23.27 12.05
N ILE A 215 -33.96 -22.40 12.70
CA ILE A 215 -34.52 -21.23 13.38
C ILE A 215 -34.91 -20.23 12.28
N PRO A 216 -36.15 -19.68 12.28
CA PRO A 216 -36.59 -18.74 11.26
C PRO A 216 -35.58 -17.61 11.03
N GLY A 217 -35.23 -17.37 9.76
CA GLY A 217 -34.28 -16.33 9.37
C GLY A 217 -32.79 -16.61 9.68
N CYS A 218 -32.45 -17.79 10.23
CA CYS A 218 -31.09 -18.11 10.67
C CYS A 218 -30.52 -19.32 9.90
N LYS A 219 -29.73 -19.07 8.86
CA LYS A 219 -29.18 -20.12 7.97
C LYS A 219 -28.27 -21.15 8.67
N ASN A 220 -27.59 -20.73 9.74
CA ASN A 220 -26.60 -21.57 10.42
C ASN A 220 -27.12 -22.16 11.74
N ALA A 221 -28.39 -21.96 12.08
CA ALA A 221 -28.93 -22.33 13.38
C ALA A 221 -30.19 -23.17 13.27
N SER A 222 -30.30 -24.17 14.15
CA SER A 222 -31.45 -25.08 14.18
C SER A 222 -31.92 -25.29 15.62
N LYS A 223 -33.23 -25.45 15.79
CA LYS A 223 -33.84 -25.84 17.06
C LYS A 223 -33.38 -27.25 17.43
N ILE A 224 -33.03 -27.45 18.70
CA ILE A 224 -32.59 -28.75 19.22
C ILE A 224 -33.10 -28.92 20.66
N PHE A 225 -33.48 -30.14 21.02
CA PHE A 225 -33.80 -30.50 22.40
C PHE A 225 -32.64 -31.29 22.98
N PHE A 226 -32.14 -30.90 24.15
CA PHE A 226 -30.92 -31.48 24.68
C PHE A 226 -30.90 -31.54 26.21
N GLN A 227 -30.06 -32.42 26.74
CA GLN A 227 -29.71 -32.49 28.15
C GLN A 227 -28.27 -32.03 28.31
N SER A 228 -28.06 -30.97 29.08
CA SER A 228 -26.71 -30.50 29.41
C SER A 228 -26.11 -31.33 30.53
N GLY A 229 -24.84 -31.70 30.37
CA GLY A 229 -24.01 -32.19 31.46
C GLY A 229 -23.44 -31.07 32.33
N PRO A 230 -22.66 -31.44 33.36
CA PRO A 230 -22.07 -30.47 34.28
C PRO A 230 -21.06 -29.55 33.57
N TYR A 231 -21.03 -28.29 34.01
CA TYR A 231 -20.05 -27.31 33.57
C TYR A 231 -18.72 -27.54 34.31
N ASP A 232 -17.87 -28.38 33.72
CA ASP A 232 -16.62 -28.84 34.32
C ASP A 232 -15.45 -28.80 33.30
N TYR A 233 -14.23 -28.94 33.80
CA TYR A 233 -13.01 -29.00 33.00
C TYR A 233 -12.96 -30.27 32.15
N GLN A 234 -12.78 -30.09 30.85
CA GLN A 234 -12.65 -31.16 29.88
C GLN A 234 -11.24 -31.16 29.29
N ASP A 235 -10.69 -32.35 29.03
CA ASP A 235 -9.36 -32.49 28.42
C ASP A 235 -9.38 -32.07 26.94
N VAL A 236 -8.39 -31.27 26.57
CA VAL A 236 -8.17 -30.79 25.20
C VAL A 236 -6.70 -31.02 24.85
N ARG A 237 -6.41 -31.32 23.57
CA ARG A 237 -5.05 -31.60 23.05
C ARG A 237 -4.30 -32.67 23.87
N GLY A 238 -4.91 -33.85 24.06
CA GLY A 238 -4.27 -34.97 24.76
C GLY A 238 -4.03 -34.73 26.25
N GLY A 239 -4.80 -33.83 26.89
CA GLY A 239 -4.76 -33.58 28.33
C GLY A 239 -3.74 -32.54 28.79
N PHE A 240 -3.06 -31.86 27.86
CA PHE A 240 -2.15 -30.73 28.17
C PHE A 240 -2.91 -29.47 28.62
N LEU A 241 -4.10 -29.26 28.07
CA LEU A 241 -4.97 -28.13 28.32
C LEU A 241 -6.32 -28.66 28.82
N ARG A 242 -6.88 -28.04 29.86
CA ARG A 242 -8.25 -28.30 30.28
C ARG A 242 -9.09 -27.05 30.15
N ILE A 243 -10.19 -27.14 29.43
CA ILE A 243 -11.10 -26.01 29.21
C ILE A 243 -12.43 -26.33 29.90
N LYS A 244 -12.95 -25.38 30.67
CA LYS A 244 -14.26 -25.51 31.32
C LYS A 244 -15.39 -25.32 30.30
N TYR A 245 -16.19 -26.36 30.07
CA TYR A 245 -17.41 -26.28 29.26
C TYR A 245 -18.37 -27.42 29.57
N ALA A 246 -19.67 -27.16 29.43
CA ALA A 246 -20.70 -28.18 29.52
C ALA A 246 -20.77 -28.98 28.21
N ARG A 247 -20.99 -30.29 28.31
CA ARG A 247 -21.20 -31.17 27.16
C ARG A 247 -22.67 -31.54 27.04
N VAL A 248 -23.18 -31.60 25.82
CA VAL A 248 -24.49 -32.21 25.58
C VAL A 248 -24.37 -33.73 25.82
N ILE A 249 -25.18 -34.26 26.72
CA ILE A 249 -25.21 -35.70 27.07
C ILE A 249 -26.15 -36.44 26.12
N ARG A 250 -27.33 -35.86 25.86
CA ARG A 250 -28.37 -36.40 24.99
C ARG A 250 -28.97 -35.28 24.17
N ALA A 251 -29.30 -35.55 22.91
CA ALA A 251 -29.93 -34.60 22.01
C ALA A 251 -31.02 -35.28 21.17
N SER A 252 -32.04 -34.53 20.79
CA SER A 252 -33.16 -34.96 19.97
C SER A 252 -33.64 -33.81 19.08
N ALA A 253 -34.20 -34.15 17.92
CA ALA A 253 -34.89 -33.19 17.05
C ALA A 253 -36.28 -32.80 17.60
N THR A 254 -36.89 -33.66 18.41
CA THR A 254 -38.21 -33.46 19.02
C THR A 254 -38.15 -33.45 20.54
N LEU A 255 -39.14 -32.83 21.17
CA LEU A 255 -39.24 -32.75 22.62
C LEU A 255 -39.35 -34.17 23.21
N ALA A 256 -38.53 -34.46 24.22
CA ALA A 256 -38.57 -35.69 24.99
C ALA A 256 -38.36 -35.41 26.48
N SER A 257 -38.80 -36.33 27.34
CA SER A 257 -38.71 -36.17 28.80
C SER A 257 -37.28 -35.90 29.26
N GLY A 258 -37.09 -34.83 30.03
CA GLY A 258 -35.80 -34.40 30.57
C GLY A 258 -34.88 -33.64 29.59
N LEU A 259 -35.38 -33.25 28.41
CA LEU A 259 -34.67 -32.37 27.48
C LEU A 259 -35.21 -30.94 27.56
N ILE A 260 -34.31 -29.96 27.44
CA ILE A 260 -34.66 -28.55 27.27
C ILE A 260 -34.45 -28.12 25.82
N GLU A 261 -35.24 -27.16 25.38
CA GLU A 261 -35.10 -26.54 24.06
C GLU A 261 -33.90 -25.58 24.02
N GLY A 262 -33.16 -25.54 22.93
CA GLY A 262 -32.13 -24.53 22.67
C GLY A 262 -31.81 -24.43 21.18
N ALA A 263 -30.71 -23.74 20.88
CA ALA A 263 -30.27 -23.49 19.51
C ALA A 263 -28.92 -24.15 19.21
N LEU A 264 -28.90 -25.11 18.29
CA LEU A 264 -27.66 -25.59 17.68
C LEU A 264 -27.11 -24.51 16.75
N VAL A 265 -25.84 -24.14 16.91
CA VAL A 265 -25.18 -23.12 16.11
C VAL A 265 -24.01 -23.72 15.35
N ARG A 266 -24.08 -23.69 14.01
CA ARG A 266 -23.02 -24.19 13.13
C ARG A 266 -22.02 -23.08 12.83
N SER A 267 -20.76 -23.30 13.16
CA SER A 267 -19.69 -22.30 12.99
C SER A 267 -18.97 -22.35 11.63
N GLY A 268 -19.49 -23.13 10.66
CA GLY A 268 -18.85 -23.36 9.35
C GLY A 268 -17.82 -24.51 9.32
N PRO A 269 -17.44 -25.00 8.13
CA PRO A 269 -16.60 -26.19 7.97
C PRO A 269 -15.14 -25.96 8.39
N MET A 270 -14.52 -26.95 9.04
CA MET A 270 -13.09 -26.96 9.38
C MET A 270 -12.61 -28.40 9.60
N ALA A 271 -11.51 -28.81 8.95
CA ALA A 271 -11.08 -30.21 8.85
C ALA A 271 -10.91 -30.94 10.19
N SER A 272 -10.44 -30.24 11.22
CA SER A 272 -10.23 -30.78 12.57
C SER A 272 -11.35 -30.48 13.56
N LYS A 273 -12.46 -29.86 13.12
CA LYS A 273 -13.59 -29.54 14.00
C LYS A 273 -14.32 -30.82 14.40
N ARG A 274 -14.62 -30.93 15.69
CA ARG A 274 -15.26 -32.11 16.31
C ARG A 274 -16.55 -31.79 17.05
N SER A 275 -16.89 -30.52 17.20
CA SER A 275 -18.05 -30.08 17.97
C SER A 275 -18.61 -28.75 17.49
N GLU A 276 -19.89 -28.55 17.73
CA GLU A 276 -20.62 -27.28 17.60
C GLU A 276 -21.08 -26.81 18.99
N ALA A 277 -21.65 -25.61 19.04
CA ALA A 277 -22.26 -25.08 20.26
C ALA A 277 -23.78 -25.26 20.24
N VAL A 278 -24.36 -25.45 21.42
CA VAL A 278 -25.79 -25.40 21.68
C VAL A 278 -26.05 -24.30 22.69
N ILE A 279 -26.67 -23.20 22.25
CA ILE A 279 -27.04 -22.07 23.10
C ILE A 279 -28.32 -22.44 23.87
N TYR A 280 -28.33 -22.13 25.17
CA TYR A 280 -29.45 -22.42 26.07
C TYR A 280 -30.65 -21.51 25.75
N PRO A 281 -31.87 -21.87 26.16
CA PRO A 281 -33.05 -21.06 25.81
C PRO A 281 -32.96 -19.64 26.37
N PRO A 282 -33.63 -18.65 25.76
CA PRO A 282 -33.64 -17.27 26.25
C PRO A 282 -34.07 -17.17 27.72
N ASP A 283 -33.45 -16.25 28.45
CA ASP A 283 -33.83 -15.94 29.83
C ASP A 283 -34.90 -14.86 29.86
N ASP A 284 -36.15 -15.26 30.09
CA ASP A 284 -37.31 -14.36 30.11
C ASP A 284 -37.24 -13.31 31.24
N GLN A 285 -36.37 -13.52 32.24
CA GLN A 285 -36.16 -12.58 33.35
C GLN A 285 -34.93 -11.68 33.13
N ALA A 286 -34.09 -11.98 32.14
CA ALA A 286 -32.90 -11.19 31.86
C ALA A 286 -33.26 -9.89 31.12
N LYS A 287 -32.66 -8.78 31.57
CA LYS A 287 -32.75 -7.51 30.84
C LYS A 287 -31.99 -7.63 29.51
N PRO A 288 -32.58 -7.21 28.38
CA PRO A 288 -31.86 -7.13 27.11
C PRO A 288 -30.64 -6.21 27.22
N ILE A 289 -29.53 -6.63 26.62
CA ILE A 289 -28.28 -5.86 26.58
C ILE A 289 -28.28 -5.04 25.29
N PRO A 290 -28.29 -3.71 25.33
CA PRO A 290 -28.22 -2.89 24.12
C PRO A 290 -26.89 -3.10 23.40
N ILE A 291 -26.93 -3.16 22.06
CA ILE A 291 -25.74 -3.17 21.21
C ILE A 291 -25.55 -1.74 20.67
N PRO A 292 -24.50 -1.02 21.09
CA PRO A 292 -24.20 0.30 20.55
C PRO A 292 -23.98 0.28 19.04
N ASP A 293 -24.38 1.35 18.34
CA ASP A 293 -24.24 1.48 16.89
C ASP A 293 -22.79 1.32 16.42
N GLU A 294 -21.83 1.78 17.22
CA GLU A 294 -20.40 1.62 16.96
C GLU A 294 -19.99 0.13 16.88
N LEU A 295 -20.54 -0.73 17.74
CA LEU A 295 -20.28 -2.17 17.70
C LEU A 295 -21.02 -2.85 16.55
N VAL A 296 -22.19 -2.34 16.17
CA VAL A 296 -22.93 -2.79 14.97
C VAL A 296 -22.12 -2.47 13.70
N ALA A 297 -21.58 -1.25 13.58
CA ALA A 297 -20.72 -0.84 12.49
C ALA A 297 -19.44 -1.68 12.44
N ALA A 298 -18.72 -1.78 13.57
CA ALA A 298 -17.51 -2.59 13.68
C ALA A 298 -17.74 -4.10 13.40
N TYR A 299 -18.96 -4.61 13.66
CA TYR A 299 -19.34 -5.96 13.28
C TYR A 299 -19.58 -6.08 11.77
N LYS A 300 -20.31 -5.15 11.15
CA LYS A 300 -20.58 -5.20 9.70
C LYS A 300 -19.30 -5.12 8.88
N ASP A 301 -18.38 -4.23 9.25
CA ASP A 301 -17.13 -3.98 8.51
C ASP A 301 -16.18 -5.19 8.46
N GLN A 302 -16.34 -6.15 9.38
CA GLN A 302 -15.47 -7.32 9.47
C GLN A 302 -16.10 -8.62 8.92
N VAL A 303 -17.38 -8.59 8.55
CA VAL A 303 -18.08 -9.78 8.04
C VAL A 303 -17.45 -10.14 6.69
N SER A 304 -16.85 -11.33 6.60
CA SER A 304 -16.28 -11.81 5.34
C SER A 304 -17.35 -12.43 4.45
N GLN A 305 -17.07 -12.56 3.14
CA GLN A 305 -17.99 -13.21 2.20
C GLN A 305 -18.36 -14.63 2.64
N GLU A 306 -17.42 -15.40 3.20
CA GLU A 306 -17.70 -16.73 3.72
C GLU A 306 -18.63 -16.70 4.93
N GLN A 307 -18.54 -15.66 5.76
CA GLN A 307 -19.46 -15.45 6.88
C GLN A 307 -20.84 -15.03 6.39
N GLU A 308 -20.94 -14.23 5.33
CA GLU A 308 -22.24 -13.93 4.69
C GLU A 308 -22.86 -15.17 4.04
N ASN A 309 -22.06 -16.03 3.41
CA ASN A 309 -22.55 -17.28 2.85
C ASN A 309 -23.08 -18.21 3.95
N LEU A 310 -22.40 -18.26 5.10
CA LEU A 310 -22.78 -19.08 6.24
C LEU A 310 -24.01 -18.54 6.98
N LEU A 311 -24.03 -17.23 7.27
CA LEU A 311 -25.03 -16.62 8.14
C LEU A 311 -26.18 -15.99 7.33
N GLY A 312 -25.88 -15.42 6.18
CA GLY A 312 -26.75 -14.53 5.40
C GLY A 312 -26.26 -13.07 5.47
N LYS A 313 -26.79 -12.22 4.57
CA LYS A 313 -26.50 -10.79 4.52
C LYS A 313 -26.73 -10.15 5.89
N GLY A 314 -25.79 -9.32 6.35
CA GLY A 314 -25.82 -8.71 7.68
C GLY A 314 -25.29 -9.60 8.83
N GLY A 315 -24.73 -10.78 8.53
CA GLY A 315 -24.01 -11.58 9.52
C GLY A 315 -24.92 -12.08 10.63
N VAL A 316 -24.68 -11.74 11.90
CA VAL A 316 -25.54 -12.14 13.02
C VAL A 316 -26.70 -11.19 13.31
N LEU A 317 -26.79 -10.03 12.65
CA LEU A 317 -27.72 -8.95 12.98
C LEU A 317 -29.15 -9.20 12.46
N ARG A 318 -29.75 -10.31 12.90
CA ARG A 318 -31.11 -10.74 12.58
C ARG A 318 -31.85 -11.18 13.83
N ASP A 319 -33.13 -10.87 13.90
CA ASP A 319 -33.96 -11.25 15.05
C ASP A 319 -33.96 -12.77 15.24
N GLY A 320 -33.82 -13.22 16.49
CA GLY A 320 -33.72 -14.64 16.86
C GLY A 320 -32.35 -15.29 16.61
N GLN A 321 -31.39 -14.61 15.98
CA GLN A 321 -30.10 -15.19 15.64
C GLN A 321 -29.27 -15.50 16.89
N PRO A 322 -28.83 -16.76 17.08
CA PRO A 322 -27.92 -17.12 18.17
C PRO A 322 -26.57 -16.40 18.04
N VAL A 323 -26.07 -15.86 19.17
CA VAL A 323 -24.86 -15.04 19.21
C VAL A 323 -24.03 -15.31 20.46
N PHE A 324 -22.71 -15.19 20.34
CA PHE A 324 -21.79 -15.12 21.47
C PHE A 324 -21.42 -13.67 21.75
N TYR A 325 -21.21 -13.32 23.01
CA TYR A 325 -20.81 -11.99 23.40
C TYR A 325 -19.87 -12.00 24.60
N LEU A 326 -19.08 -10.95 24.72
CA LEU A 326 -18.14 -10.74 25.83
C LEU A 326 -18.57 -9.52 26.64
N MET A 327 -18.59 -9.67 27.96
CA MET A 327 -18.85 -8.59 28.90
C MET A 327 -17.59 -8.32 29.72
N GLU A 328 -17.17 -7.07 29.83
CA GLU A 328 -16.08 -6.61 30.72
C GLU A 328 -16.64 -5.47 31.58
N ASN A 329 -16.47 -5.53 32.90
CA ASN A 329 -16.93 -4.49 33.84
C ASN A 329 -18.41 -4.08 33.65
N GLY A 330 -19.28 -5.05 33.34
CA GLY A 330 -20.71 -4.82 33.12
C GLY A 330 -21.08 -4.20 31.76
N LYS A 331 -20.11 -3.96 30.87
CA LYS A 331 -20.33 -3.41 29.52
C LYS A 331 -20.13 -4.47 28.45
N LEU A 332 -20.91 -4.38 27.37
CA LEU A 332 -20.73 -5.19 26.17
C LEU A 332 -19.45 -4.76 25.46
N VAL A 333 -18.51 -5.68 25.32
CA VAL A 333 -17.24 -5.44 24.61
C VAL A 333 -17.41 -5.71 23.13
N PHE A 334 -17.92 -6.90 22.80
CA PHE A 334 -18.17 -7.30 21.42
C PHE A 334 -19.06 -8.55 21.33
N PHE A 335 -19.49 -8.86 20.11
CA PHE A 335 -20.34 -10.01 19.80
C PHE A 335 -20.02 -10.65 18.43
N GLY A 336 -20.40 -11.90 18.26
CA GLY A 336 -20.23 -12.61 16.99
C GLY A 336 -20.73 -14.05 17.00
N HIS A 337 -20.67 -14.73 15.85
CA HIS A 337 -21.21 -16.09 15.68
C HIS A 337 -20.32 -17.20 16.25
N THR A 338 -19.11 -16.90 16.76
CA THR A 338 -18.21 -17.91 17.35
C THR A 338 -17.65 -17.43 18.68
N MET A 339 -17.34 -18.37 19.58
CA MET A 339 -16.73 -18.07 20.88
C MET A 339 -15.42 -17.28 20.78
N MET A 340 -14.55 -17.65 19.84
CA MET A 340 -13.27 -16.97 19.65
C MET A 340 -13.42 -15.89 18.57
N MET A 341 -14.26 -14.89 18.82
CA MET A 341 -14.59 -13.81 17.88
C MET A 341 -13.45 -12.81 17.67
N ARG A 342 -13.55 -11.96 16.63
CA ARG A 342 -12.67 -10.79 16.55
C ARG A 342 -13.12 -9.78 17.61
N LEU A 343 -12.17 -9.09 18.22
CA LEU A 343 -12.42 -8.02 19.18
C LEU A 343 -11.99 -6.68 18.54
N PRO A 344 -12.68 -5.57 18.84
CA PRO A 344 -12.20 -4.25 18.50
C PRO A 344 -10.97 -3.91 19.36
N TYR A 345 -10.02 -3.20 18.77
CA TYR A 345 -9.03 -2.45 19.56
C TYR A 345 -9.73 -1.29 20.27
N LEU A 346 -9.20 -0.92 21.43
CA LEU A 346 -9.68 0.23 22.19
C LEU A 346 -9.25 1.56 21.57
N HIS A 347 -8.15 1.54 20.82
CA HIS A 347 -7.58 2.68 20.14
C HIS A 347 -7.60 2.48 18.62
N THR A 348 -7.63 3.60 17.93
CA THR A 348 -7.69 3.73 16.47
C THR A 348 -6.29 4.07 15.94
N PRO A 349 -6.01 3.88 14.64
CA PRO A 349 -4.71 4.24 14.08
C PRO A 349 -4.30 5.71 14.31
N ILE A 350 -5.24 6.67 14.32
CA ILE A 350 -4.94 8.09 14.56
C ILE A 350 -4.49 8.37 16.01
N ASP A 351 -4.87 7.53 16.98
CA ASP A 351 -4.40 7.65 18.38
C ASP A 351 -2.89 7.38 18.50
N PHE A 352 -2.32 6.67 17.52
CA PHE A 352 -0.88 6.39 17.41
C PHE A 352 -0.13 7.48 16.63
N VAL A 353 -0.80 8.60 16.32
CA VAL A 353 -0.19 9.84 15.84
C VAL A 353 -0.21 10.84 17.00
N PRO A 354 0.96 11.23 17.53
CA PRO A 354 1.11 12.34 18.48
C PRO A 354 0.21 13.53 18.14
N GLU A 355 -0.57 14.03 19.11
CA GLU A 355 -1.48 15.16 18.89
C GLU A 355 -0.76 16.36 18.28
N ALA A 356 0.42 16.70 18.80
CA ALA A 356 1.27 17.78 18.31
C ALA A 356 1.71 17.62 16.82
N LEU A 357 1.56 16.44 16.22
CA LEU A 357 1.86 16.19 14.82
C LEU A 357 0.63 16.20 13.90
N ARG A 358 -0.57 16.44 14.43
CA ARG A 358 -1.83 16.36 13.67
C ARG A 358 -2.83 17.48 13.99
N ARG A 359 -2.38 18.53 14.67
CA ARG A 359 -3.19 19.71 15.00
C ARG A 359 -3.63 20.41 13.73
N GLU A 360 -4.93 20.65 13.61
CA GLU A 360 -5.51 21.25 12.42
C GLU A 360 -5.17 22.74 12.31
N GLU A 361 -5.06 23.42 13.45
CA GLU A 361 -4.73 24.83 13.56
C GLU A 361 -3.31 25.16 13.08
N ASP A 362 -2.37 24.24 13.22
CA ASP A 362 -1.00 24.42 12.75
C ASP A 362 -1.00 24.55 11.21
N LEU A 363 -0.32 25.56 10.67
CA LEU A 363 -0.15 25.74 9.23
C LEU A 363 1.24 25.22 8.86
N ASP A 364 1.33 24.29 7.91
CA ASP A 364 2.63 23.81 7.40
C ASP A 364 2.93 24.31 5.98
N LEU A 365 4.15 24.06 5.51
CA LEU A 365 4.60 24.54 4.20
C LEU A 365 3.83 23.89 3.04
N ALA A 366 3.44 22.62 3.16
CA ALA A 366 2.65 21.96 2.13
C ALA A 366 1.26 22.62 2.01
N GLU A 367 0.61 22.93 3.13
CA GLU A 367 -0.64 23.69 3.14
C GLU A 367 -0.47 25.12 2.59
N ALA A 368 0.61 25.81 2.94
CA ALA A 368 0.90 27.15 2.43
C ALA A 368 1.01 27.19 0.89
N ILE A 369 1.61 26.16 0.29
CA ILE A 369 1.83 26.06 -1.17
C ILE A 369 0.58 25.53 -1.89
N PHE A 370 0.04 24.42 -1.41
CA PHE A 370 -1.00 23.64 -2.09
C PHE A 370 -2.44 23.99 -1.66
N GLY A 371 -2.60 24.86 -0.69
CA GLY A 371 -3.88 25.25 -0.11
C GLY A 371 -4.46 24.23 0.87
N TYR A 372 -5.49 24.68 1.59
CA TYR A 372 -6.17 23.93 2.65
C TYR A 372 -7.61 24.41 2.89
N THR A 373 -8.37 23.54 3.55
CA THR A 373 -9.65 23.85 4.19
C THR A 373 -9.65 23.25 5.59
N LYS A 374 -9.92 24.07 6.61
CA LYS A 374 -9.98 23.69 8.03
C LYS A 374 -11.44 23.61 8.50
N SER A 375 -11.69 22.93 9.61
CA SER A 375 -13.03 22.70 10.18
C SER A 375 -13.59 23.91 10.94
N ARG A 376 -12.75 24.89 11.28
CA ARG A 376 -13.08 26.11 12.04
C ARG A 376 -12.32 27.33 11.49
N GLY A 377 -12.65 28.52 12.00
CA GLY A 377 -12.03 29.79 11.61
C GLY A 377 -12.78 30.54 10.51
N GLU A 378 -12.29 31.73 10.16
CA GLU A 378 -12.76 32.59 9.06
C GLU A 378 -11.57 33.09 8.22
N GLY A 379 -11.81 33.46 6.95
CA GLY A 379 -10.76 33.91 6.03
C GLY A 379 -9.61 32.91 5.91
N LYS A 380 -8.36 33.41 5.99
CA LYS A 380 -7.14 32.57 5.97
C LYS A 380 -7.09 31.55 7.11
N ALA A 381 -7.73 31.81 8.26
CA ALA A 381 -7.80 30.81 9.32
C ALA A 381 -8.70 29.60 8.97
N ARG A 382 -9.63 29.78 8.03
CA ARG A 382 -10.55 28.72 7.54
C ARG A 382 -10.02 28.02 6.30
N ALA A 383 -9.59 28.79 5.31
CA ALA A 383 -9.25 28.26 3.99
C ALA A 383 -8.26 29.18 3.28
N TYR A 384 -7.43 28.56 2.46
CA TYR A 384 -6.49 29.27 1.60
C TYR A 384 -6.35 28.51 0.29
N ALA A 385 -6.50 29.21 -0.83
CA ALA A 385 -6.44 28.57 -2.15
C ALA A 385 -5.00 28.21 -2.52
N SER A 386 -4.84 27.16 -3.33
CA SER A 386 -3.54 26.74 -3.86
C SER A 386 -2.90 27.86 -4.68
N ARG A 387 -1.60 28.09 -4.48
CA ARG A 387 -0.78 28.96 -5.35
C ARG A 387 -0.07 28.20 -6.46
N VAL A 388 -0.34 26.89 -6.57
CA VAL A 388 0.24 25.99 -7.56
C VAL A 388 -0.87 25.31 -8.37
N PHE A 389 -0.69 25.31 -9.69
CA PHE A 389 -1.63 24.76 -10.66
C PHE A 389 -0.93 23.71 -11.52
N VAL A 390 -1.35 22.45 -11.38
CA VAL A 390 -0.70 21.30 -12.02
C VAL A 390 -1.55 20.80 -13.19
N GLY A 391 -1.00 20.87 -14.41
CA GLY A 391 -1.64 20.36 -15.62
C GLY A 391 -1.48 18.85 -15.82
N ASP A 392 -2.29 18.30 -16.72
CA ASP A 392 -2.13 16.92 -17.19
C ASP A 392 -0.81 16.73 -17.95
N ALA A 393 -0.19 15.56 -17.81
CA ALA A 393 0.91 15.17 -18.67
C ALA A 393 0.40 14.52 -19.94
N LEU A 394 0.73 15.14 -21.06
CA LEU A 394 0.36 14.75 -22.41
C LEU A 394 1.46 13.92 -23.02
N LEU A 395 1.11 12.86 -23.75
CA LEU A 395 2.09 12.03 -24.47
C LEU A 395 2.87 12.89 -25.46
N GLU A 396 4.20 12.80 -25.44
CA GLU A 396 5.05 13.50 -26.42
C GLU A 396 4.75 12.95 -27.84
N PRO A 397 4.49 13.81 -28.85
CA PRO A 397 4.13 13.37 -30.19
C PRO A 397 5.19 12.49 -30.86
N GLY A 398 4.76 11.61 -31.78
CA GLY A 398 5.68 10.81 -32.61
C GLY A 398 6.24 9.55 -31.95
N GLN A 399 5.81 9.22 -30.73
CA GLN A 399 6.17 7.96 -30.07
C GLN A 399 5.35 6.78 -30.61
N SER A 400 6.00 5.64 -30.87
CA SER A 400 5.36 4.38 -31.28
C SER A 400 5.65 3.27 -30.26
N ASN A 401 4.85 2.21 -30.26
CA ASN A 401 4.99 1.06 -29.35
C ASN A 401 4.98 1.47 -27.85
N ILE A 402 4.08 2.40 -27.50
CA ILE A 402 3.98 2.94 -26.14
C ILE A 402 3.42 1.96 -25.11
N TRP A 403 2.78 0.87 -25.55
CA TRP A 403 2.17 -0.12 -24.66
C TRP A 403 3.18 -1.17 -24.24
N TRP A 404 3.13 -1.57 -22.97
CA TRP A 404 4.05 -2.59 -22.45
C TRP A 404 3.74 -3.99 -22.96
N SER A 405 2.48 -4.22 -23.33
CA SER A 405 1.98 -5.46 -23.93
C SER A 405 0.88 -5.15 -24.95
N ASP A 406 0.76 -5.99 -25.97
CA ASP A 406 -0.28 -5.85 -26.99
C ASP A 406 -1.68 -6.02 -26.37
N GLU A 407 -1.82 -7.06 -25.55
CA GLU A 407 -3.05 -7.40 -24.81
C GLU A 407 -3.00 -6.96 -23.34
N PRO A 408 -4.15 -6.68 -22.70
CA PRO A 408 -4.22 -6.41 -21.26
C PRO A 408 -3.64 -7.57 -20.43
N ILE A 409 -2.83 -7.23 -19.44
CA ILE A 409 -2.28 -8.19 -18.49
C ILE A 409 -3.16 -8.30 -17.24
N VAL A 410 -3.04 -9.43 -16.54
CA VAL A 410 -3.56 -9.64 -15.19
C VAL A 410 -2.38 -9.71 -14.24
N PRO A 411 -2.17 -8.72 -13.35
CA PRO A 411 -1.13 -8.82 -12.36
C PRO A 411 -1.46 -9.88 -11.32
N LYS A 412 -0.42 -10.31 -10.59
CA LYS A 412 -0.58 -10.87 -9.25
C LYS A 412 -1.41 -9.92 -8.38
N ILE A 413 -2.11 -10.48 -7.40
CA ILE A 413 -3.06 -9.74 -6.55
C ILE A 413 -2.41 -8.49 -5.92
N LEU A 414 -2.90 -7.30 -6.29
CA LEU A 414 -2.44 -5.98 -5.81
C LEU A 414 -2.91 -5.64 -4.39
N ALA A 415 -2.96 -6.62 -3.50
CA ALA A 415 -3.36 -6.43 -2.11
C ALA A 415 -2.22 -5.80 -1.29
N SER A 416 -2.58 -5.08 -0.22
CA SER A 416 -1.65 -4.66 0.83
C SER A 416 -1.92 -5.43 2.12
N PRO A 417 -0.89 -5.67 2.96
CA PRO A 417 -1.11 -6.17 4.31
C PRO A 417 -2.07 -5.25 5.06
N LYS A 418 -3.09 -5.87 5.69
CA LYS A 418 -4.09 -5.15 6.47
C LYS A 418 -3.43 -4.35 7.59
N PRO A 419 -4.03 -3.25 8.06
CA PRO A 419 -3.52 -2.50 9.22
C PRO A 419 -3.24 -3.37 10.45
N THR A 420 -3.92 -4.52 10.58
CA THR A 420 -3.70 -5.55 11.61
C THR A 420 -2.36 -6.30 11.50
N THR A 421 -1.58 -6.08 10.45
CA THR A 421 -0.14 -6.38 10.37
C THR A 421 0.63 -5.28 11.12
N PHE A 422 0.19 -4.98 12.35
CA PHE A 422 0.64 -3.83 13.14
C PHE A 422 2.16 -3.78 13.30
N GLN A 423 2.84 -4.93 13.28
CA GLN A 423 4.29 -5.00 13.48
C GLN A 423 5.09 -4.39 12.32
N HIS A 424 4.44 -4.14 11.17
CA HIS A 424 5.01 -3.36 10.07
C HIS A 424 4.62 -1.88 10.12
N TYR A 425 3.49 -1.53 10.75
CA TYR A 425 2.89 -0.19 10.71
C TYR A 425 3.15 0.63 11.98
N LEU A 426 3.51 -0.03 13.09
CA LEU A 426 3.82 0.56 14.39
C LEU A 426 5.29 0.38 14.74
N THR A 427 5.88 1.37 15.41
CA THR A 427 7.24 1.29 15.96
C THR A 427 7.37 0.13 16.95
N GLN A 428 8.44 -0.65 16.85
CA GLN A 428 8.68 -1.77 17.77
C GLN A 428 9.93 -1.46 18.59
N GLY A 429 9.81 -1.47 19.92
CA GLY A 429 10.95 -1.27 20.82
C GLY A 429 11.80 -2.52 21.03
N THR A 430 11.19 -3.71 20.88
CA THR A 430 11.82 -5.01 21.10
C THR A 430 11.48 -5.96 19.94
N PRO A 431 12.07 -5.76 18.75
CA PRO A 431 11.71 -6.52 17.56
C PRO A 431 12.17 -8.00 17.67
N ASP A 432 13.34 -8.22 18.24
CA ASP A 432 13.98 -9.53 18.31
C ASP A 432 13.39 -10.41 19.44
N PRO A 433 13.32 -11.74 19.25
CA PRO A 433 12.87 -12.65 20.29
C PRO A 433 13.80 -12.64 21.51
N GLN A 434 13.22 -12.61 22.69
CA GLN A 434 13.94 -12.66 23.97
C GLN A 434 13.87 -14.07 24.59
N GLU A 435 14.99 -14.58 25.09
CA GLU A 435 15.00 -15.85 25.85
C GLU A 435 14.41 -15.63 27.24
N GLN A 436 13.33 -16.36 27.56
CA GLN A 436 12.70 -16.36 28.88
C GLN A 436 12.54 -17.79 29.39
N GLY A 437 13.59 -18.27 30.04
CA GLY A 437 13.65 -19.61 30.63
C GLY A 437 13.76 -20.72 29.58
N ARG A 438 13.34 -21.92 29.96
CA ARG A 438 13.44 -23.12 29.12
C ARG A 438 12.08 -23.74 28.84
N ASP A 439 11.93 -24.30 27.65
CA ASP A 439 10.80 -25.14 27.31
C ASP A 439 10.92 -26.52 28.00
N ARG A 440 9.90 -27.37 27.83
CA ARG A 440 9.87 -28.69 28.46
C ARG A 440 10.96 -29.65 27.97
N SER A 441 11.55 -29.36 26.82
CA SER A 441 12.63 -30.13 26.22
C SER A 441 14.02 -29.59 26.61
N GLY A 442 14.07 -28.54 27.45
CA GLY A 442 15.31 -27.88 27.87
C GLY A 442 15.83 -26.85 26.86
N ASN A 443 15.09 -26.53 25.80
CA ASN A 443 15.50 -25.52 24.82
C ASN A 443 15.16 -24.11 25.32
N PRO A 444 15.89 -23.07 24.89
CA PRO A 444 15.51 -21.67 25.10
C PRO A 444 14.06 -21.39 24.71
N LYS A 445 13.26 -20.85 25.64
CA LYS A 445 11.90 -20.39 25.32
C LYS A 445 11.99 -18.96 24.81
N LEU A 446 11.68 -18.74 23.54
CA LEU A 446 11.69 -17.42 22.93
C LEU A 446 10.33 -16.74 23.08
N VAL A 447 10.33 -15.51 23.61
CA VAL A 447 9.16 -14.63 23.74
C VAL A 447 9.30 -13.47 22.77
N ARG A 448 8.19 -13.17 22.08
CA ARG A 448 8.11 -12.10 21.09
C ARG A 448 7.13 -11.06 21.59
N GLU A 449 7.66 -9.94 22.05
CA GLU A 449 6.87 -8.78 22.41
C GLU A 449 6.56 -7.97 21.15
N ARG A 450 5.32 -7.52 21.03
CA ARG A 450 4.81 -6.83 19.86
C ARG A 450 3.90 -5.69 20.27
N ASN A 451 4.30 -4.48 19.92
CA ASN A 451 3.46 -3.30 20.04
C ASN A 451 2.36 -3.37 19.00
N ASP A 452 1.11 -3.35 19.44
CA ASP A 452 -0.10 -3.35 18.62
C ASP A 452 -0.95 -2.10 18.94
N TYR A 453 -2.19 -2.05 18.47
CA TYR A 453 -3.08 -0.91 18.70
C TYR A 453 -3.74 -0.89 20.10
N THR A 454 -3.13 -1.52 21.10
CA THR A 454 -3.68 -1.58 22.48
C THR A 454 -3.27 -0.38 23.33
N ASP A 455 -2.09 0.21 23.11
CA ASP A 455 -1.59 1.31 23.93
C ASP A 455 -0.78 2.31 23.11
N PRO A 456 -1.30 3.52 22.83
CA PRO A 456 -0.57 4.57 22.10
C PRO A 456 0.59 5.16 22.89
N MET A 457 0.75 4.81 24.18
CA MET A 457 1.84 5.30 25.01
C MET A 457 3.13 4.51 24.90
N VAL A 458 3.11 3.34 24.23
CA VAL A 458 4.30 2.50 24.02
C VAL A 458 4.76 2.44 22.55
N SER A 459 4.02 3.07 21.64
CA SER A 459 4.29 3.03 20.21
C SER A 459 3.63 4.17 19.45
N VAL A 460 4.16 4.50 18.27
CA VAL A 460 3.52 5.38 17.28
C VAL A 460 3.43 4.68 15.92
N ILE A 461 2.68 5.26 14.97
CA ILE A 461 2.74 4.80 13.58
C ILE A 461 4.13 5.05 12.98
N ARG A 462 4.53 4.23 12.00
CA ARG A 462 5.85 4.32 11.36
C ARG A 462 6.02 5.48 10.38
N GLY A 463 4.96 6.23 10.08
CA GLY A 463 5.03 7.41 9.22
C GLY A 463 4.53 7.17 7.79
N HIS A 464 5.14 7.82 6.80
CA HIS A 464 4.68 7.83 5.41
C HIS A 464 5.08 6.55 4.69
N LYS A 465 4.09 5.76 4.27
CA LYS A 465 4.32 4.52 3.51
C LYS A 465 4.69 4.82 2.05
N LEU A 466 5.86 4.37 1.60
CA LEU A 466 6.31 4.42 0.21
C LEU A 466 6.62 3.00 -0.30
N TYR A 467 6.67 2.83 -1.62
CA TYR A 467 7.02 1.55 -2.25
C TYR A 467 8.45 1.60 -2.78
N TRP A 468 9.16 0.47 -2.67
CA TRP A 468 10.49 0.32 -3.24
C TRP A 468 10.43 0.26 -4.76
N HIS A 469 11.33 0.99 -5.41
CA HIS A 469 11.64 0.73 -6.81
C HIS A 469 12.34 -0.62 -6.97
N LYS A 470 12.12 -1.28 -8.11
CA LYS A 470 12.65 -2.63 -8.38
C LYS A 470 13.61 -2.69 -9.57
N GLY A 471 14.00 -1.53 -10.11
CA GLY A 471 14.73 -1.46 -11.38
C GLY A 471 13.88 -1.99 -12.56
N PRO A 472 14.52 -2.36 -13.68
CA PRO A 472 13.82 -2.93 -14.83
C PRO A 472 13.02 -4.18 -14.46
N ILE A 473 11.77 -4.24 -14.94
CA ILE A 473 10.84 -5.37 -14.74
C ILE A 473 10.26 -5.84 -16.07
N THR A 474 9.91 -7.12 -16.12
CA THR A 474 9.28 -7.79 -17.29
C THR A 474 7.83 -8.13 -16.99
N VAL A 475 7.04 -8.43 -18.03
CA VAL A 475 5.64 -8.86 -17.86
C VAL A 475 5.55 -10.09 -16.95
N ALA A 476 6.50 -11.03 -17.06
CA ALA A 476 6.56 -12.23 -16.22
C ALA A 476 6.77 -11.94 -14.71
N ASP A 477 7.41 -10.81 -14.37
CA ASP A 477 7.59 -10.42 -12.96
C ASP A 477 6.25 -10.04 -12.32
N VAL A 478 5.32 -9.48 -13.11
CA VAL A 478 4.06 -8.89 -12.63
C VAL A 478 2.86 -9.80 -12.88
N GLN A 479 2.82 -10.50 -14.01
CA GLN A 479 1.68 -11.29 -14.44
C GLN A 479 1.38 -12.45 -13.50
N GLU A 480 0.09 -12.71 -13.28
CA GLU A 480 -0.36 -13.85 -12.49
C GLU A 480 -0.30 -15.15 -13.29
N ALA A 481 0.00 -16.25 -12.59
CA ALA A 481 0.02 -17.57 -13.18
C ALA A 481 -1.38 -17.97 -13.67
N LEU A 482 -1.48 -18.48 -14.90
CA LEU A 482 -2.74 -18.88 -15.54
C LEU A 482 -3.56 -19.87 -14.70
N GLU A 483 -2.88 -20.78 -14.01
CA GLU A 483 -3.49 -21.76 -13.10
C GLU A 483 -4.28 -21.13 -11.94
N LYS A 484 -3.90 -19.93 -11.49
CA LYS A 484 -4.62 -19.21 -10.42
C LYS A 484 -5.84 -18.45 -10.92
N LEU A 485 -5.92 -18.22 -12.23
CA LEU A 485 -7.07 -17.58 -12.90
C LEU A 485 -8.11 -18.61 -13.35
N ARG A 486 -7.84 -19.91 -13.13
CA ARG A 486 -8.70 -21.02 -13.53
C ARG A 486 -9.40 -21.68 -12.34
N ASP A 487 -10.55 -22.29 -12.61
CA ASP A 487 -11.30 -23.13 -11.68
C ASP A 487 -10.70 -24.55 -11.62
N ALA A 488 -11.28 -25.42 -10.79
CA ALA A 488 -10.81 -26.80 -10.63
C ALA A 488 -10.96 -27.65 -11.91
N GLN A 489 -11.76 -27.18 -12.88
CA GLN A 489 -11.99 -27.81 -14.18
C GLN A 489 -11.10 -27.21 -15.28
N GLY A 490 -10.20 -26.28 -14.94
CA GLY A 490 -9.29 -25.63 -15.87
C GLY A 490 -9.93 -24.54 -16.74
N ARG A 491 -11.19 -24.16 -16.46
CA ARG A 491 -11.90 -23.06 -17.11
C ARG A 491 -11.55 -21.75 -16.43
N GLU A 492 -11.70 -20.63 -17.12
CA GLU A 492 -11.53 -19.32 -16.49
C GLU A 492 -12.55 -19.13 -15.37
N ARG A 493 -12.11 -18.59 -14.23
CA ARG A 493 -13.02 -18.30 -13.11
C ARG A 493 -14.05 -17.28 -13.54
N GLU A 494 -15.33 -17.57 -13.35
CA GLU A 494 -16.41 -16.63 -13.69
C GLU A 494 -16.53 -15.50 -12.66
N HIS A 495 -16.31 -15.82 -11.38
CA HIS A 495 -16.39 -14.89 -10.26
C HIS A 495 -15.01 -14.70 -9.61
N ASP A 496 -14.29 -13.69 -10.08
CA ASP A 496 -13.04 -13.23 -9.47
C ASP A 496 -13.18 -11.78 -8.99
N THR A 497 -13.02 -11.56 -7.69
CA THR A 497 -13.13 -10.25 -7.03
C THR A 497 -11.76 -9.67 -6.64
N GLN A 498 -10.68 -10.43 -6.82
CA GLN A 498 -9.34 -10.06 -6.33
C GLN A 498 -8.41 -9.65 -7.47
N HIS A 499 -8.59 -10.20 -8.67
CA HIS A 499 -7.82 -9.83 -9.85
C HIS A 499 -8.44 -8.64 -10.59
N THR A 500 -7.57 -7.86 -11.20
CA THR A 500 -7.93 -6.75 -12.11
C THR A 500 -7.22 -6.96 -13.44
N GLN A 501 -7.63 -6.25 -14.49
CA GLN A 501 -6.84 -6.12 -15.72
C GLN A 501 -6.20 -4.75 -15.79
N MET A 502 -5.11 -4.64 -16.56
CA MET A 502 -4.50 -3.36 -16.90
C MET A 502 -3.77 -3.41 -18.24
N ARG A 503 -3.68 -2.25 -18.88
CA ARG A 503 -2.83 -2.01 -20.05
C ARG A 503 -1.81 -0.91 -19.73
N PRO A 504 -0.63 -1.26 -19.20
CA PRO A 504 0.38 -0.28 -18.83
C PRO A 504 1.08 0.32 -20.05
N VAL A 505 1.52 1.57 -19.94
CA VAL A 505 2.51 2.13 -20.87
C VAL A 505 3.89 1.57 -20.55
N ALA A 506 4.72 1.34 -21.57
CA ALA A 506 6.06 0.79 -21.45
C ALA A 506 7.03 1.75 -20.75
N ALA A 507 8.21 1.24 -20.38
CA ALA A 507 9.35 2.08 -20.01
C ALA A 507 9.90 2.81 -21.26
N GLY A 508 10.45 4.01 -21.06
CA GLY A 508 11.00 4.88 -22.11
C GLY A 508 9.98 5.84 -22.73
N VAL A 509 8.70 5.75 -22.36
CA VAL A 509 7.64 6.64 -22.87
C VAL A 509 7.72 8.00 -22.19
N ARG A 510 7.54 9.06 -22.98
CA ARG A 510 7.70 10.45 -22.58
C ARG A 510 6.37 11.20 -22.51
N PHE A 511 6.19 12.00 -21.47
CA PHE A 511 5.03 12.89 -21.30
C PHE A 511 5.49 14.29 -20.91
N CYS A 512 4.82 15.33 -21.43
CA CYS A 512 5.11 16.72 -21.13
C CYS A 512 3.97 17.34 -20.32
N TRP A 513 4.31 18.12 -19.30
CA TRP A 513 3.35 18.79 -18.42
C TRP A 513 3.91 20.11 -17.90
N ARG A 514 3.02 20.93 -17.34
CA ARG A 514 3.35 22.26 -16.80
C ARG A 514 2.78 22.45 -15.41
N ILE A 515 3.55 23.11 -14.57
CA ILE A 515 3.16 23.56 -13.23
C ILE A 515 3.25 25.08 -13.24
N ARG A 516 2.12 25.77 -13.11
CA ARG A 516 2.11 27.22 -12.92
C ARG A 516 2.11 27.53 -11.43
N PHE A 517 2.77 28.60 -11.03
CA PHE A 517 2.80 29.03 -9.64
C PHE A 517 2.79 30.55 -9.52
N GLU A 518 2.28 31.05 -8.40
CA GLU A 518 2.12 32.48 -8.14
C GLU A 518 2.59 32.85 -6.74
N ASN A 519 3.29 33.97 -6.62
CA ASN A 519 3.74 34.56 -5.36
C ASN A 519 4.42 33.57 -4.39
N LEU A 520 5.29 32.68 -4.88
CA LEU A 520 6.08 31.81 -4.01
C LEU A 520 7.33 32.53 -3.51
N SER A 521 7.64 32.42 -2.22
CA SER A 521 8.96 32.79 -1.69
C SER A 521 10.07 31.86 -2.20
N ASP A 522 11.33 32.21 -1.95
CA ASP A 522 12.49 31.40 -2.34
C ASP A 522 12.40 29.98 -1.76
N GLU A 523 12.08 29.84 -0.48
CA GLU A 523 11.93 28.55 0.20
C GLU A 523 10.72 27.75 -0.28
N GLU A 524 9.61 28.41 -0.66
CA GLU A 524 8.42 27.75 -1.18
C GLU A 524 8.64 27.20 -2.59
N LEU A 525 9.29 27.99 -3.46
CA LEU A 525 9.69 27.54 -4.79
C LEU A 525 10.78 26.46 -4.68
N GLY A 526 11.72 26.63 -3.74
CA GLY A 526 12.73 25.65 -3.39
C GLY A 526 12.16 24.30 -2.98
N ALA A 527 11.09 24.28 -2.16
CA ALA A 527 10.42 23.05 -1.78
C ALA A 527 9.82 22.29 -2.98
N LEU A 528 9.21 23.01 -3.94
CA LEU A 528 8.69 22.40 -5.17
C LEU A 528 9.81 21.84 -6.06
N LEU A 529 10.88 22.63 -6.24
CA LEU A 529 12.03 22.24 -7.04
C LEU A 529 12.79 21.07 -6.43
N TRP A 530 12.96 21.04 -5.10
CA TRP A 530 13.49 19.89 -4.37
C TRP A 530 12.63 18.66 -4.64
N ALA A 531 11.31 18.78 -4.50
CA ALA A 531 10.38 17.68 -4.71
C ALA A 531 10.39 17.14 -6.16
N LEU A 532 10.67 17.99 -7.15
CA LEU A 532 10.78 17.61 -8.56
C LEU A 532 12.14 17.01 -8.92
N THR A 533 13.23 17.56 -8.39
CA THR A 533 14.60 17.21 -8.79
C THR A 533 15.21 16.09 -7.95
N LEU A 534 14.71 15.87 -6.72
CA LEU A 534 15.21 14.88 -5.76
C LEU A 534 16.73 14.97 -5.57
N PRO A 535 17.25 16.08 -4.97
CA PRO A 535 18.68 16.30 -4.78
C PRO A 535 19.23 15.33 -3.72
N GLY A 536 19.50 14.09 -4.14
CA GLY A 536 20.12 13.07 -3.31
C GLY A 536 21.62 12.96 -3.53
N GLU A 537 22.21 11.88 -3.02
CA GLU A 537 23.65 11.65 -3.10
C GLU A 537 24.19 11.64 -4.54
N PRO A 538 25.34 12.27 -4.81
CA PRO A 538 26.01 12.20 -6.10
C PRO A 538 26.25 10.76 -6.57
N GLY A 539 26.01 10.50 -7.86
CA GLY A 539 26.21 9.18 -8.46
C GLY A 539 25.05 8.19 -8.27
N LYS A 540 24.05 8.52 -7.45
CA LYS A 540 22.80 7.75 -7.36
C LYS A 540 21.71 8.39 -8.22
N ALA A 541 20.82 7.56 -8.75
CA ALA A 541 19.63 8.03 -9.46
C ALA A 541 18.39 7.84 -8.58
N TYR A 542 17.46 8.80 -8.67
CA TYR A 542 16.20 8.77 -7.94
C TYR A 542 15.03 8.87 -8.90
N ARG A 543 13.90 8.24 -8.55
CA ARG A 543 12.68 8.24 -9.36
C ARG A 543 11.47 8.48 -8.48
N HIS A 544 10.47 9.16 -9.01
CA HIS A 544 9.15 9.25 -8.36
C HIS A 544 8.33 8.01 -8.69
N SER A 545 7.25 7.79 -7.93
CA SER A 545 6.33 6.68 -8.14
C SER A 545 4.90 7.17 -8.36
N ILE A 546 4.33 6.90 -9.53
CA ILE A 546 2.94 7.22 -9.87
C ILE A 546 2.12 5.97 -10.24
N GLY A 547 0.80 6.10 -10.26
CA GLY A 547 -0.09 5.04 -10.73
C GLY A 547 -0.17 3.81 -9.83
N MET A 548 -0.71 2.74 -10.41
CA MET A 548 -0.93 1.44 -9.77
C MET A 548 0.25 0.49 -10.05
N GLY A 549 0.27 -0.67 -9.39
CA GLY A 549 1.32 -1.68 -9.62
C GLY A 549 2.66 -1.42 -8.91
N LYS A 550 2.77 -0.35 -8.11
CA LYS A 550 3.97 -0.01 -7.33
C LYS A 550 4.59 -1.17 -6.54
N PRO A 551 3.80 -2.06 -5.88
CA PRO A 551 4.37 -3.20 -5.17
C PRO A 551 5.19 -4.17 -6.04
N TYR A 552 4.92 -4.19 -7.34
CA TYR A 552 5.60 -5.03 -8.33
C TYR A 552 6.62 -4.26 -9.16
N GLY A 553 6.93 -3.01 -8.79
CA GLY A 553 7.98 -2.20 -9.42
C GLY A 553 7.53 -1.34 -10.59
N MET A 554 6.21 -1.21 -10.81
CA MET A 554 5.64 -0.30 -11.80
C MET A 554 5.58 1.14 -11.26
N GLY A 555 5.45 2.11 -12.16
CA GLY A 555 5.16 3.50 -11.79
C GLY A 555 6.38 4.40 -11.58
N ALA A 556 7.60 3.87 -11.72
CA ALA A 556 8.84 4.65 -11.62
C ALA A 556 8.98 5.62 -12.80
N ILE A 557 9.18 6.90 -12.50
CA ILE A 557 9.35 7.97 -13.50
C ILE A 557 10.56 8.86 -13.18
N LYS A 558 11.24 9.32 -14.22
CA LYS A 558 12.22 10.42 -14.16
C LYS A 558 11.53 11.71 -14.57
N ILE A 559 11.83 12.82 -13.90
CA ILE A 559 11.33 14.15 -14.25
C ILE A 559 12.53 15.02 -14.60
N ASP A 560 12.50 15.61 -15.79
CA ASP A 560 13.40 16.66 -16.21
C ASP A 560 12.66 18.00 -16.11
N VAL A 561 13.33 19.05 -15.61
CA VAL A 561 12.71 20.31 -15.19
C VAL A 561 13.32 21.48 -15.95
N ASN A 562 12.47 22.39 -16.43
CA ASN A 562 12.82 23.70 -16.97
C ASN A 562 12.03 24.79 -16.23
N LEU A 563 12.73 25.69 -15.55
CA LEU A 563 12.11 26.78 -14.77
C LEU A 563 12.03 28.06 -15.61
N LEU A 564 10.83 28.63 -15.67
CA LEU A 564 10.52 29.88 -16.32
C LEU A 564 9.95 30.86 -15.28
N LEU A 565 10.60 32.00 -15.08
CA LEU A 565 10.13 33.06 -14.19
C LEU A 565 9.49 34.19 -15.00
N GLU A 566 8.39 34.73 -14.50
CA GLU A 566 7.64 35.81 -15.14
C GLU A 566 7.88 37.15 -14.43
N ASP A 567 8.36 38.15 -15.18
CA ASP A 567 8.29 39.54 -14.75
C ASP A 567 6.88 40.08 -15.05
N ARG A 568 6.00 39.98 -14.05
CA ARG A 568 4.63 40.46 -14.14
C ARG A 568 4.56 41.97 -14.43
N ARG A 569 5.50 42.76 -13.91
CA ARG A 569 5.50 44.20 -14.12
C ARG A 569 5.79 44.52 -15.59
N GLN A 570 6.84 43.92 -16.15
CA GLN A 570 7.17 44.08 -17.55
C GLN A 570 6.04 43.59 -18.47
N ARG A 571 5.45 42.43 -18.15
CA ARG A 571 4.34 41.83 -18.91
C ARG A 571 3.13 42.74 -19.05
N TYR A 572 2.80 43.49 -17.99
CA TYR A 572 1.66 44.42 -18.01
C TYR A 572 2.03 45.85 -18.43
N GLN A 573 3.33 46.17 -18.55
CA GLN A 573 3.80 47.46 -19.06
C GLN A 573 4.02 47.45 -20.58
N THR A 574 4.29 46.29 -21.16
CA THR A 574 4.62 46.13 -22.58
C THR A 574 3.77 45.02 -23.19
N LEU A 575 2.98 45.33 -24.21
CA LEU A 575 2.04 44.37 -24.80
C LEU A 575 2.66 43.46 -25.87
N PHE A 576 3.60 43.98 -26.66
CA PHE A 576 4.21 43.29 -27.80
C PHE A 576 5.73 43.28 -27.71
N ASP A 577 6.33 42.20 -28.19
CA ASP A 577 7.76 42.07 -28.49
C ASP A 577 7.91 41.76 -29.98
N GLY A 578 8.12 42.79 -30.79
CA GLY A 578 8.01 42.68 -32.24
C GLY A 578 6.59 42.33 -32.70
N GLU A 579 6.44 41.22 -33.42
CA GLU A 579 5.15 40.72 -33.94
C GLU A 579 4.44 39.73 -33.00
N THR A 580 5.03 39.42 -31.84
CA THR A 580 4.48 38.46 -30.87
C THR A 580 4.09 39.16 -29.57
N TRP A 581 3.32 38.45 -28.72
CA TRP A 581 2.99 38.94 -27.38
C TRP A 581 4.24 39.00 -26.51
N GLN A 582 4.37 40.07 -25.74
CA GLN A 582 5.41 40.16 -24.71
C GLN A 582 5.02 39.27 -23.52
N GLU A 583 5.68 38.11 -23.40
CA GLU A 583 5.42 37.17 -22.31
C GLU A 583 6.18 37.52 -21.02
N SER A 584 7.29 38.28 -21.13
CA SER A 584 8.20 38.65 -20.03
C SER A 584 8.64 37.44 -19.20
N VAL A 585 8.94 36.35 -19.91
CA VAL A 585 9.38 35.08 -19.34
C VAL A 585 10.89 34.95 -19.50
N THR A 586 11.60 34.62 -18.41
CA THR A 586 13.04 34.35 -18.42
C THR A 586 13.30 32.92 -17.96
N ALA A 587 14.12 32.18 -18.72
CA ALA A 587 14.61 30.88 -18.28
C ALA A 587 15.53 31.06 -17.06
N ALA A 588 15.26 30.30 -16.00
CA ALA A 588 15.96 30.38 -14.72
C ALA A 588 16.34 28.98 -14.20
N THR A 589 16.48 28.00 -15.09
CA THR A 589 16.82 26.61 -14.76
C THR A 589 18.19 26.50 -14.09
N ASP A 590 19.12 27.37 -14.44
CA ASP A 590 20.44 27.54 -13.81
C ASP A 590 20.36 28.02 -12.36
N ARG A 591 19.26 28.69 -11.97
CA ARG A 591 19.01 29.17 -10.61
C ARG A 591 18.31 28.15 -9.70
N ILE A 592 17.94 26.97 -10.20
CA ILE A 592 17.32 25.91 -9.38
C ILE A 592 18.15 25.58 -8.13
N PRO A 593 19.50 25.45 -8.17
CA PRO A 593 20.30 25.20 -6.98
C PRO A 593 20.13 26.26 -5.90
N GLU A 594 19.98 27.55 -6.28
CA GLU A 594 19.80 28.67 -5.34
C GLU A 594 18.52 28.50 -4.52
N PHE A 595 17.40 28.18 -5.18
CA PHE A 595 16.11 27.96 -4.52
C PHE A 595 16.12 26.70 -3.65
N VAL A 596 16.74 25.62 -4.13
CA VAL A 596 16.88 24.38 -3.36
C VAL A 596 17.72 24.63 -2.09
N GLU A 597 18.81 25.40 -2.19
CA GLU A 597 19.64 25.79 -1.04
C GLU A 597 18.89 26.68 -0.04
N ALA A 598 18.06 27.62 -0.53
CA ALA A 598 17.20 28.44 0.32
C ALA A 598 16.21 27.58 1.12
N PHE A 599 15.59 26.59 0.48
CA PHE A 599 14.71 25.64 1.16
C PHE A 599 15.46 24.74 2.16
N ASP A 600 16.61 24.21 1.77
CA ASP A 600 17.44 23.37 2.64
C ASP A 600 17.86 24.13 3.91
N THR A 601 18.33 25.37 3.76
CA THR A 601 18.71 26.25 4.87
C THR A 601 17.51 26.52 5.78
N PHE A 602 16.38 26.94 5.20
CA PHE A 602 15.14 27.19 5.93
C PHE A 602 14.70 25.98 6.76
N MET A 603 14.77 24.78 6.19
CA MET A 603 14.38 23.56 6.88
C MET A 603 15.38 23.15 7.96
N CYS A 604 16.67 23.14 7.66
CA CYS A 604 17.73 22.77 8.60
C CYS A 604 17.71 23.67 9.85
N ASP A 605 17.51 24.97 9.67
CA ASP A 605 17.37 25.91 10.80
C ASP A 605 16.15 25.58 11.65
N ARG A 606 14.98 25.41 11.02
CA ARG A 606 13.74 25.15 11.73
C ARG A 606 13.71 23.79 12.42
N ILE A 607 14.40 22.77 11.92
CA ILE A 607 14.46 21.45 12.58
C ILE A 607 15.61 21.33 13.59
N GLY A 608 16.51 22.32 13.68
CA GLY A 608 17.68 22.27 14.57
C GLY A 608 18.80 21.37 14.04
N ALA A 609 18.95 21.31 12.71
CA ALA A 609 19.98 20.56 11.99
C ALA A 609 20.90 21.48 11.17
N ALA A 610 21.08 22.74 11.58
CA ALA A 610 21.93 23.73 10.91
C ALA A 610 23.40 23.31 10.73
N GLN A 611 23.86 22.31 11.48
CA GLN A 611 25.17 21.68 11.34
C GLN A 611 25.29 20.74 10.13
N GLN A 612 24.18 20.32 9.54
CA GLN A 612 24.15 19.49 8.33
C GLN A 612 24.40 20.37 7.10
N ALA A 613 25.13 19.86 6.12
CA ALA A 613 25.42 20.62 4.90
C ALA A 613 24.20 20.73 3.97
N SER A 614 23.23 19.81 4.09
CA SER A 614 21.99 19.82 3.31
C SER A 614 20.88 19.05 4.00
N LEU A 615 19.63 19.30 3.61
CA LEU A 615 18.47 18.58 4.14
C LEU A 615 18.56 17.06 3.84
N GLY A 616 19.20 16.70 2.72
CA GLY A 616 19.47 15.32 2.32
C GLY A 616 20.32 14.51 3.31
N GLN A 617 21.07 15.17 4.21
CA GLN A 617 21.89 14.49 5.24
C GLN A 617 21.11 14.16 6.53
N VAL A 618 19.89 14.68 6.66
CA VAL A 618 19.03 14.36 7.80
C VAL A 618 18.52 12.92 7.67
N GLU A 619 18.68 12.10 8.70
CA GLU A 619 18.39 10.65 8.69
C GLU A 619 17.01 10.32 8.09
N ARG A 620 15.98 11.07 8.49
CA ARG A 620 14.60 10.91 7.97
C ARG A 620 14.52 11.16 6.46
N ILE A 621 15.29 12.09 5.93
CA ILE A 621 15.35 12.43 4.50
C ILE A 621 16.23 11.42 3.74
N GLN A 622 17.30 10.91 4.35
CA GLN A 622 18.07 9.78 3.82
C GLN A 622 17.17 8.54 3.65
N MET A 623 16.27 8.28 4.60
CA MET A 623 15.27 7.22 4.49
C MET A 623 14.31 7.44 3.31
N LEU A 624 13.87 8.68 3.06
CA LEU A 624 13.07 9.03 1.88
C LEU A 624 13.86 8.78 0.59
N LEU A 625 15.06 9.33 0.47
CA LEU A 625 15.91 9.19 -0.71
C LEU A 625 16.23 7.73 -0.99
N ARG A 626 16.51 6.92 0.04
CA ARG A 626 16.70 5.46 -0.08
C ARG A 626 15.48 4.77 -0.69
N MET A 627 14.26 5.16 -0.30
CA MET A 627 13.03 4.62 -0.88
C MET A 627 12.84 5.03 -2.35
N LEU A 628 13.35 6.19 -2.75
CA LEU A 628 13.25 6.74 -4.11
C LEU A 628 14.43 6.34 -5.02
N GLU A 629 15.44 5.65 -4.51
CA GLU A 629 16.61 5.19 -5.25
C GLU A 629 16.24 4.26 -6.41
N TRP A 630 16.91 4.43 -7.55
CA TRP A 630 16.69 3.65 -8.76
C TRP A 630 18.03 3.13 -9.34
N PRO A 631 18.20 1.80 -9.49
CA PRO A 631 17.31 0.76 -8.98
C PRO A 631 17.29 0.74 -7.44
N GLY A 632 16.18 0.29 -6.85
CA GLY A 632 16.10 0.09 -5.40
C GLY A 632 16.77 -1.21 -4.94
N PRO A 633 16.54 -1.63 -3.68
CA PRO A 633 17.09 -2.87 -3.14
C PRO A 633 16.66 -4.12 -3.92
N ASP A 634 17.37 -5.24 -3.72
CA ASP A 634 17.06 -6.53 -4.36
C ASP A 634 15.56 -6.88 -4.27
N LYS A 635 14.98 -7.29 -5.41
CA LYS A 635 13.58 -7.71 -5.54
C LYS A 635 13.20 -8.79 -4.51
N ALA A 636 14.12 -9.68 -4.15
CA ALA A 636 13.92 -10.74 -3.16
C ALA A 636 13.76 -10.21 -1.73
N LEU A 637 14.41 -9.09 -1.40
CA LEU A 637 14.31 -8.41 -0.11
C LEU A 637 13.10 -7.47 -0.02
N THR A 638 12.43 -7.22 -1.16
CA THR A 638 11.33 -6.26 -1.27
C THR A 638 10.06 -6.88 -1.84
N ARG A 639 9.89 -8.21 -1.84
CA ARG A 639 8.62 -8.86 -2.26
C ARG A 639 7.60 -8.88 -1.11
N TYR A 640 6.36 -9.22 -1.43
CA TYR A 640 5.40 -9.59 -0.39
C TYR A 640 5.82 -10.89 0.30
N MET A 641 5.68 -10.91 1.61
CA MET A 641 5.62 -12.14 2.37
C MET A 641 4.34 -12.91 2.06
N GLU A 642 4.41 -14.24 2.12
CA GLU A 642 3.35 -15.15 1.72
C GLU A 642 2.87 -16.01 2.90
N ILE A 643 1.57 -16.32 2.91
CA ILE A 643 0.93 -17.18 3.92
C ILE A 643 1.21 -18.66 3.64
N GLU A 644 1.41 -19.02 2.37
CA GLU A 644 1.64 -20.39 1.92
C GLU A 644 2.79 -20.45 0.91
N ARG A 645 3.97 -19.96 1.29
CA ARG A 645 5.16 -20.03 0.44
C ARG A 645 5.60 -21.48 0.30
N GLN A 646 5.81 -21.95 -0.92
CA GLN A 646 6.38 -23.27 -1.15
C GLN A 646 7.85 -23.29 -0.72
N ASP A 647 8.19 -24.24 0.14
CA ASP A 647 9.55 -24.46 0.62
C ASP A 647 9.82 -25.98 0.69
N PRO A 648 10.61 -26.52 -0.26
CA PRO A 648 10.93 -27.95 -0.30
C PRO A 648 11.67 -28.45 0.94
N SER A 649 12.34 -27.56 1.68
CA SER A 649 13.09 -27.92 2.89
C SER A 649 12.20 -28.18 4.10
N ILE A 650 10.93 -27.78 4.05
CA ILE A 650 9.96 -27.93 5.14
C ILE A 650 9.13 -29.20 4.92
N LYS A 651 8.96 -30.01 5.97
CA LYS A 651 8.22 -31.30 5.92
C LYS A 651 6.79 -31.22 5.35
N ARG A 652 6.13 -30.06 5.47
CA ARG A 652 4.78 -29.81 4.92
C ARG A 652 4.79 -29.19 3.52
N GLY A 653 5.97 -28.92 2.96
CA GLY A 653 6.17 -28.25 1.67
C GLY A 653 5.83 -26.75 1.66
N LYS A 654 5.24 -26.20 2.73
CA LYS A 654 4.79 -24.81 2.81
C LYS A 654 5.17 -24.14 4.12
N ILE A 655 5.52 -22.85 4.06
CA ILE A 655 5.79 -21.97 5.20
C ILE A 655 4.86 -20.75 5.20
N ASN A 656 4.40 -20.36 6.39
CA ASN A 656 3.71 -19.10 6.61
C ASN A 656 4.72 -18.08 7.15
N GLU A 657 5.13 -17.14 6.31
CA GLU A 657 6.17 -16.16 6.63
C GLU A 657 5.68 -15.18 7.72
N TYR A 658 4.38 -14.97 7.88
CA TYR A 658 3.81 -14.11 8.92
C TYR A 658 3.66 -14.78 10.29
N LYS A 659 3.90 -16.10 10.39
CA LYS A 659 3.57 -16.90 11.57
C LYS A 659 4.16 -16.35 12.87
N GLU A 660 5.42 -15.94 12.85
CA GLU A 660 6.14 -15.44 14.02
C GLU A 660 6.09 -13.91 14.14
N ARG A 661 5.28 -13.22 13.32
CA ARG A 661 5.18 -11.75 13.28
C ARG A 661 6.56 -11.08 13.16
N PRO A 662 7.34 -11.39 12.09
CA PRO A 662 8.63 -10.72 11.88
C PRO A 662 8.41 -9.21 11.75
N VAL A 663 9.43 -8.42 12.10
CA VAL A 663 9.37 -6.95 12.12
C VAL A 663 10.07 -6.39 10.88
N LEU A 664 9.51 -5.34 10.28
CA LEU A 664 10.10 -4.70 9.10
C LEU A 664 11.17 -3.69 9.56
N PRO A 665 12.42 -3.77 9.05
CA PRO A 665 13.45 -2.77 9.36
C PRO A 665 13.14 -1.43 8.68
N ASP A 666 13.81 -0.38 9.11
CA ASP A 666 13.78 0.93 8.47
C ASP A 666 14.52 0.93 7.13
N PRO A 667 14.24 1.91 6.23
CA PRO A 667 14.77 1.92 4.88
C PRO A 667 16.29 1.77 4.77
N LEU A 668 17.05 2.42 5.66
CA LEU A 668 18.52 2.36 5.67
C LEU A 668 19.09 0.99 6.10
N HIS A 669 18.26 0.14 6.72
CA HIS A 669 18.65 -1.19 7.20
C HIS A 669 18.15 -2.31 6.26
N VAL A 670 17.50 -1.96 5.15
CA VAL A 670 17.23 -2.90 4.06
C VAL A 670 18.45 -2.95 3.14
N ASP A 671 19.14 -4.09 3.18
CA ASP A 671 20.43 -4.30 2.47
C ASP A 671 21.54 -3.33 2.90
N PRO A 672 21.95 -3.33 4.19
CA PRO A 672 22.88 -2.34 4.73
C PRO A 672 24.33 -2.50 4.25
N ALA A 673 24.65 -3.60 3.57
CA ALA A 673 26.01 -3.96 3.18
C ALA A 673 26.26 -3.96 1.67
N GLY A 674 25.26 -3.62 0.84
CA GLY A 674 25.36 -3.77 -0.62
C GLY A 674 25.82 -5.18 -1.02
N ARG A 675 25.46 -6.21 -0.24
CA ARG A 675 25.88 -7.59 -0.45
C ARG A 675 25.04 -8.23 -1.55
N SER A 676 25.18 -7.69 -2.76
CA SER A 676 25.13 -8.47 -3.98
C SER A 676 26.50 -9.12 -4.20
N SER A 677 26.86 -10.06 -3.32
CA SER A 677 27.65 -11.19 -3.80
C SER A 677 26.67 -12.07 -4.53
N ALA A 678 26.89 -12.25 -5.83
CA ALA A 678 26.36 -13.38 -6.59
C ALA A 678 26.41 -14.65 -5.71
N SER A 679 25.27 -15.07 -5.18
CA SER A 679 25.15 -16.30 -4.40
C SER A 679 24.17 -17.22 -5.12
N SER A 680 24.76 -18.04 -5.99
CA SER A 680 24.54 -19.48 -6.06
C SER A 680 23.14 -19.98 -5.68
N ALA A 681 22.16 -19.73 -6.54
CA ALA A 681 21.07 -20.67 -6.75
C ALA A 681 21.17 -21.14 -8.21
N SER A 682 21.30 -22.46 -8.38
CA SER A 682 21.41 -23.14 -9.67
C SER A 682 20.33 -22.67 -10.64
N ARG A 683 20.74 -21.90 -11.66
CA ARG A 683 19.91 -21.49 -12.79
C ARG A 683 19.58 -22.74 -13.63
N PRO A 684 18.31 -22.99 -14.00
CA PRO A 684 18.02 -23.77 -15.20
C PRO A 684 18.65 -23.03 -16.41
N PRO A 685 19.03 -23.72 -17.50
CA PRO A 685 19.65 -23.05 -18.63
C PRO A 685 18.65 -22.08 -19.25
N ALA A 686 18.82 -20.80 -18.94
CA ALA A 686 18.17 -19.71 -19.67
C ALA A 686 18.70 -19.75 -21.10
N ALA A 687 17.78 -19.77 -22.06
CA ALA A 687 18.10 -19.53 -23.46
C ALA A 687 18.94 -18.24 -23.55
N ARG A 688 20.13 -18.36 -24.14
CA ARG A 688 21.08 -17.26 -24.33
C ARG A 688 20.46 -16.19 -25.24
N GLY A 689 19.84 -15.18 -24.64
CA GLY A 689 19.76 -13.84 -25.22
C GLY A 689 20.89 -13.02 -24.61
N VAL A 690 21.91 -12.72 -25.41
CA VAL A 690 23.03 -11.85 -25.01
C VAL A 690 22.49 -10.42 -24.94
N GLU A 691 22.43 -9.82 -23.75
CA GLU A 691 22.38 -8.35 -23.64
C GLU A 691 23.70 -7.80 -24.21
N PRO A 692 23.69 -6.95 -25.24
CA PRO A 692 24.94 -6.38 -25.74
C PRO A 692 25.47 -5.37 -24.73
N SER A 693 26.65 -5.65 -24.18
CA SER A 693 27.49 -4.66 -23.49
C SER A 693 27.71 -3.45 -24.39
N ARG A 694 27.49 -2.23 -23.86
CA ARG A 694 27.79 -1.00 -24.61
C ARG A 694 29.31 -0.93 -24.87
N PRO A 695 29.77 -0.68 -26.10
CA PRO A 695 31.18 -0.62 -26.43
C PRO A 695 31.85 0.58 -25.73
N THR A 696 33.03 0.36 -25.16
CA THR A 696 33.85 1.41 -24.51
C THR A 696 34.95 1.95 -25.42
N SER A 697 35.20 1.27 -26.54
CA SER A 697 36.15 1.66 -27.58
C SER A 697 35.57 1.42 -28.98
N ILE A 698 36.10 2.11 -29.99
CA ILE A 698 35.64 1.97 -31.37
C ILE A 698 35.86 0.57 -31.97
N ASP A 699 36.85 -0.16 -31.44
CA ASP A 699 37.19 -1.53 -31.86
C ASP A 699 36.16 -2.57 -31.37
N GLU A 700 35.38 -2.24 -30.35
CA GLU A 700 34.29 -3.06 -29.84
C GLU A 700 32.99 -2.86 -30.64
N VAL A 701 32.91 -1.83 -31.48
CA VAL A 701 31.72 -1.55 -32.28
C VAL A 701 31.52 -2.63 -33.34
N ARG A 702 30.31 -3.21 -33.38
CA ARG A 702 29.89 -4.25 -34.32
C ARG A 702 28.62 -3.81 -35.06
N GLU A 703 28.42 -4.37 -36.25
CA GLU A 703 27.16 -4.24 -36.99
C GLU A 703 25.99 -4.72 -36.13
N GLY A 704 24.87 -3.98 -36.19
CA GLY A 704 23.68 -4.21 -35.38
C GLY A 704 23.70 -3.54 -33.99
N MET A 705 24.77 -2.86 -33.60
CA MET A 705 24.78 -2.08 -32.35
C MET A 705 24.01 -0.76 -32.48
N TYR A 706 23.28 -0.38 -31.43
CA TYR A 706 22.60 0.91 -31.33
C TYR A 706 23.37 1.82 -30.38
N LEU A 707 23.96 2.88 -30.92
CA LEU A 707 24.95 3.71 -30.26
C LEU A 707 24.55 5.18 -30.28
N GLU A 708 25.08 5.89 -29.30
CA GLU A 708 24.97 7.34 -29.18
C GLU A 708 26.13 7.99 -29.95
N GLY A 709 25.82 9.00 -30.76
CA GLY A 709 26.81 9.78 -31.52
C GLY A 709 26.52 11.28 -31.46
N ARG A 710 27.56 12.09 -31.36
CA ARG A 710 27.44 13.55 -31.27
C ARG A 710 27.61 14.18 -32.64
N VAL A 711 26.69 15.03 -33.09
CA VAL A 711 26.81 15.73 -34.36
C VAL A 711 27.98 16.71 -34.32
N VAL A 712 28.95 16.54 -35.22
CA VAL A 712 30.16 17.36 -35.32
C VAL A 712 30.01 18.44 -36.38
N ARG A 713 29.40 18.09 -37.52
CA ARG A 713 29.13 19.02 -38.61
C ARG A 713 28.03 18.49 -39.53
N ILE A 714 27.48 19.39 -40.31
CA ILE A 714 26.46 19.11 -41.32
C ILE A 714 27.03 19.49 -42.67
N GLU A 715 26.90 18.58 -43.63
CA GLU A 715 27.33 18.77 -45.01
C GLU A 715 26.12 18.63 -45.94
N LYS A 716 26.28 19.05 -47.20
CA LYS A 716 25.19 19.14 -48.20
C LYS A 716 24.23 17.94 -48.26
N ASP A 717 24.74 16.72 -48.10
CA ASP A 717 23.95 15.47 -48.20
C ASP A 717 24.14 14.50 -47.01
N ARG A 718 24.75 14.93 -45.91
CA ARG A 718 25.05 14.07 -44.75
C ARG A 718 25.23 14.83 -43.44
N VAL A 719 24.90 14.17 -42.34
CA VAL A 719 25.29 14.58 -40.98
C VAL A 719 26.52 13.80 -40.58
N VAL A 720 27.55 14.45 -40.07
CA VAL A 720 28.75 13.78 -39.53
C VAL A 720 28.62 13.71 -38.02
N VAL A 721 28.75 12.50 -37.47
CA VAL A 721 28.67 12.24 -36.04
C VAL A 721 29.97 11.62 -35.52
N ASP A 722 30.39 12.02 -34.34
CA ASP A 722 31.45 11.36 -33.58
C ASP A 722 30.85 10.23 -32.74
N ILE A 723 31.41 9.04 -32.87
CA ILE A 723 31.11 7.89 -32.01
C ILE A 723 32.42 7.40 -31.43
N LEU A 724 32.58 7.52 -30.11
CA LEU A 724 33.77 7.06 -29.38
C LEU A 724 35.09 7.58 -30.01
N GLY A 725 35.11 8.81 -30.52
CA GLY A 725 36.28 9.45 -31.12
C GLY A 725 36.52 9.14 -32.61
N GLU A 726 35.64 8.40 -33.29
CA GLU A 726 35.69 8.20 -34.75
C GLU A 726 34.51 8.92 -35.44
N GLU A 727 34.82 9.74 -36.45
CA GLU A 727 33.80 10.41 -37.26
C GLU A 727 33.17 9.47 -38.29
N ALA A 728 31.84 9.40 -38.27
CA ALA A 728 31.03 8.59 -39.16
C ALA A 728 29.96 9.44 -39.86
N SER A 729 29.70 9.14 -41.12
CA SER A 729 28.74 9.88 -41.94
C SER A 729 27.37 9.19 -41.98
N LEU A 730 26.33 9.96 -41.71
CA LEU A 730 24.94 9.58 -41.83
C LEU A 730 24.33 10.33 -43.02
N THR A 731 24.18 9.65 -44.16
CA THR A 731 23.64 10.28 -45.38
C THR A 731 22.16 10.62 -45.22
N ARG A 732 21.71 11.62 -45.99
CA ARG A 732 20.32 12.11 -45.98
C ARG A 732 19.26 11.01 -46.04
N GLY A 733 19.47 9.97 -46.86
CA GLY A 733 18.55 8.84 -47.00
C GLY A 733 18.49 7.89 -45.79
N ARG A 734 19.40 8.03 -44.83
CA ARG A 734 19.50 7.21 -43.61
C ARG A 734 19.11 7.97 -42.34
N LEU A 735 18.72 9.24 -42.47
CA LEU A 735 18.09 10.00 -41.40
C LEU A 735 16.62 9.56 -41.24
N ASP A 736 16.15 9.62 -39.99
CA ASP A 736 14.78 9.30 -39.63
C ASP A 736 14.24 10.34 -38.62
N PRO A 737 13.12 11.02 -38.89
CA PRO A 737 12.37 11.04 -40.15
C PRO A 737 13.19 11.57 -41.36
N PRO A 738 12.79 11.31 -42.62
CA PRO A 738 13.45 11.87 -43.81
C PRO A 738 13.55 13.40 -43.73
N VAL A 739 14.66 13.97 -44.20
CA VAL A 739 14.89 15.42 -44.26
C VAL A 739 14.69 15.97 -45.68
N ARG A 740 14.17 17.20 -45.80
CA ARG A 740 13.77 17.85 -47.06
C ARG A 740 14.88 18.64 -47.75
N ASP A 741 15.79 19.23 -47.00
CA ASP A 741 16.93 19.99 -47.49
C ASP A 741 17.98 20.17 -46.39
N ILE A 742 19.03 20.95 -46.66
CA ILE A 742 20.11 21.21 -45.71
C ILE A 742 19.64 22.08 -44.52
N ALA A 743 18.68 22.98 -44.71
CA ALA A 743 18.16 23.82 -43.63
C ALA A 743 17.36 22.98 -42.62
N ASP A 744 16.54 22.03 -43.11
CA ASP A 744 15.86 21.03 -42.28
C ASP A 744 16.86 20.10 -41.56
N MET A 745 18.02 19.83 -42.16
CA MET A 745 19.10 19.10 -41.47
C MET A 745 19.75 19.95 -40.37
N GLU A 746 20.03 21.23 -40.62
CA GLU A 746 20.62 22.16 -39.66
C GLU A 746 19.73 22.41 -38.44
N GLU A 747 18.42 22.56 -38.66
CA GLU A 747 17.43 22.72 -37.59
C GLU A 747 17.29 21.45 -36.74
N ARG A 748 17.23 20.28 -37.37
CA ARG A 748 16.95 19.01 -36.67
C ARG A 748 18.19 18.38 -36.05
N PHE A 749 19.36 18.64 -36.59
CA PHE A 749 20.63 18.04 -36.18
C PHE A 749 21.71 19.09 -35.93
N PRO A 750 21.48 20.13 -35.10
CA PRO A 750 22.47 21.18 -34.87
C PRO A 750 23.77 20.60 -34.31
N VAL A 751 24.89 21.23 -34.66
CA VAL A 751 26.22 20.83 -34.19
C VAL A 751 26.24 20.80 -32.66
N GLY A 752 26.75 19.70 -32.10
CA GLY A 752 26.80 19.42 -30.67
C GLY A 752 25.63 18.60 -30.15
N LYS A 753 24.52 18.44 -30.90
CA LYS A 753 23.38 17.59 -30.53
C LYS A 753 23.78 16.12 -30.55
N THR A 754 23.28 15.38 -29.57
CA THR A 754 23.48 13.93 -29.50
C THR A 754 22.33 13.19 -30.17
N ILE A 755 22.65 12.22 -31.02
CA ILE A 755 21.68 11.40 -31.75
C ILE A 755 21.99 9.91 -31.61
N TRP A 756 20.96 9.08 -31.69
CA TRP A 756 21.09 7.63 -31.64
C TRP A 756 21.05 7.01 -33.02
N VAL A 757 21.98 6.10 -33.29
CA VAL A 757 22.20 5.51 -34.62
C VAL A 757 22.50 4.02 -34.51
N TRP A 758 21.99 3.26 -35.47
CA TRP A 758 22.37 1.86 -35.69
C TRP A 758 23.63 1.79 -36.54
N VAL A 759 24.55 0.91 -36.17
CA VAL A 759 25.73 0.56 -36.96
C VAL A 759 25.33 -0.49 -37.98
N ILE A 760 25.47 -0.19 -39.26
CA ILE A 760 25.16 -1.13 -40.36
C ILE A 760 26.41 -1.80 -40.94
N GLY A 761 27.58 -1.55 -40.35
CA GLY A 761 28.85 -2.13 -40.76
C GLY A 761 29.95 -1.08 -40.95
N ARG A 762 31.04 -1.47 -41.61
CA ARG A 762 32.14 -0.58 -42.01
C ARG A 762 32.25 -0.55 -43.53
N ASN A 763 32.59 0.60 -44.11
CA ASN A 763 32.79 0.72 -45.55
C ASN A 763 34.15 0.10 -45.98
N LYS A 764 34.43 0.08 -47.30
CA LYS A 764 35.70 -0.44 -47.86
C LYS A 764 36.97 0.28 -47.34
N GLN A 765 36.82 1.43 -46.70
CA GLN A 765 37.89 2.23 -46.10
C GLN A 765 37.96 2.08 -44.57
N GLY A 766 37.18 1.14 -44.00
CA GLY A 766 37.16 0.87 -42.55
C GLY A 766 36.30 1.81 -41.71
N ARG A 767 35.68 2.85 -42.29
CA ARG A 767 34.85 3.81 -41.55
C ARG A 767 33.47 3.25 -41.24
N LEU A 768 32.94 3.57 -40.05
CA LEU A 768 31.59 3.18 -39.66
C LEU A 768 30.52 3.71 -40.62
N GLN A 769 29.56 2.84 -40.95
CA GLN A 769 28.34 3.17 -41.65
C GLN A 769 27.17 3.14 -40.67
N LEU A 770 26.35 4.19 -40.71
CA LEU A 770 25.28 4.42 -39.74
C LEU A 770 23.93 4.57 -40.41
N THR A 771 22.86 4.31 -39.66
CA THR A 771 21.46 4.60 -40.02
C THR A 771 20.64 4.97 -38.78
N MET A 772 19.67 5.87 -38.89
CA MET A 772 18.67 6.11 -37.84
C MET A 772 17.44 5.22 -38.00
N ARG A 773 17.26 4.62 -39.19
CA ARG A 773 16.16 3.69 -39.45
C ARG A 773 16.52 2.31 -38.92
N LYS A 774 15.61 1.69 -38.18
CA LYS A 774 15.76 0.28 -37.81
C LYS A 774 15.60 -0.55 -39.10
N SER A 775 16.69 -1.16 -39.56
CA SER A 775 16.70 -2.09 -40.69
C SER A 775 16.06 -3.43 -40.33
#